data_AF-A0A378I059-F1
#
_entry.id   AF-A0A378I059-F1
#
_cell.length_a   1.000
_cell.length_b   1.000
_cell.length_c   1.000
_cell.angle_alpha   90.00
_cell.angle_beta   90.00
_cell.angle_gamma   90.00
#
_symmetry.space_group_name_H-M   'P 1'
#
loop_
_entity.id
_entity.type
_entity.pdbx_description
1 polymer ?
#
loop_
_entity_poly.entity_id
_entity_poly.type
_entity_poly.pdbx_seq_one_letter_code
_entity_poly.pdbx_strand_id
1 'polypeptide(L)'
;MSRTSLSALLLVFSPSLFAVDQPSVIHTVTREVKSSLPNQFPIRSNQYRVVEIDINRLYTELEHVPNRSDIKKEPPLLIELPLPDGTMHVFQVMSNSTMHPKLAAQFPEIKTFDAYGITNPGELVKFDITPNGFHAMILLPNKNTIFIDPIEKGNTENYIVYNKNDFLRTSINKCNVSGQHPLTTLNQSKNFANFASCELKKYRLALAATAQYTAFYGGSVPLALAAEITTVNRINGIYERDVAVTLELIPNNASIIYTNPLNQPYTSGNTEALLEENQSNLDAVIGSPNYDIGHVVDASSGNNGLAALASVCDVGEKAMGATTFNTPVGDPFDVDYVAHEMGHQFGANHTQNNSCNRNNATAVEPGSGSTIMGYAGICAPNVQQNSNSYFHGINLQEIGNFVSSPTHTCAVRTPIPPAPTVNPLTGLVIPANTPFALSAFATNTSGSVLTYTWEQMDNEISPQPPQSDSLGGPNFRSFPPHLSSTRFLPNLTSLANNGPFTWEVLPSVSRIMHFRVSVRNNTPGGSCNAYQDTTVTTDASAGPFLLNYPSARNIQWLGDSTQVVRWQVANTNEPPVNVDFVNILLSIDGGNSYPYLVATNVPNTGSTRIRVPNLGTQTARIMVLAYNGAFFSVSANNFTISPSSSINLTQADRNPMNLKEAFISYTGFNPSSATSFVLNGLPGATIRLDRAHSRFVVANIRTPRKVDVSITVTSNGKTITSNIITIPSIL
;
A
#
# COMPACT_ATOMS: atom_id res chain seq x y z
N MET A 1 69.68 41.82 46.11
CA MET A 1 68.35 41.22 46.38
C MET A 1 67.33 41.93 45.51
N SER A 2 67.01 41.41 44.32
CA SER A 2 66.06 42.06 43.40
C SER A 2 64.83 41.18 43.18
N ARG A 3 63.68 41.81 43.31
CA ARG A 3 62.35 41.24 43.53
C ARG A 3 61.78 40.54 42.30
N THR A 4 61.10 39.44 42.55
CA THR A 4 60.26 38.67 41.63
C THR A 4 58.84 39.23 41.57
N SER A 5 58.30 39.39 40.37
CA SER A 5 56.86 39.49 40.11
C SER A 5 56.55 38.60 38.90
N LEU A 6 55.60 37.68 39.10
CA LEU A 6 55.21 36.61 38.18
C LEU A 6 53.96 37.05 37.43
N SER A 7 54.01 37.08 36.09
CA SER A 7 52.87 37.40 35.22
C SER A 7 52.13 36.11 34.82
N ALA A 8 50.82 36.08 35.00
CA ALA A 8 49.92 35.01 34.56
C ALA A 8 49.42 35.27 33.13
N LEU A 9 49.48 34.25 32.27
CA LEU A 9 48.97 34.28 30.89
C LEU A 9 47.70 33.41 30.82
N LEU A 10 46.54 34.04 30.55
CA LEU A 10 45.27 33.34 30.30
C LEU A 10 45.19 32.91 28.83
N LEU A 11 45.00 31.61 28.59
CA LEU A 11 44.63 31.02 27.29
C LEU A 11 43.10 30.88 27.23
N VAL A 12 42.46 31.62 26.33
CA VAL A 12 41.03 31.51 26.03
C VAL A 12 40.84 30.56 24.85
N PHE A 13 40.27 29.37 25.11
CA PHE A 13 39.78 28.47 24.07
C PHE A 13 38.38 28.91 23.64
N SER A 14 38.20 29.24 22.35
CA SER A 14 36.89 29.49 21.73
C SER A 14 36.35 28.17 21.15
N PRO A 15 35.17 27.68 21.53
CA PRO A 15 34.57 26.55 20.85
C PRO A 15 33.87 27.04 19.58
N SER A 16 34.33 26.58 18.42
CA SER A 16 33.61 26.73 17.15
C SER A 16 32.39 25.81 17.18
N LEU A 17 31.21 26.37 17.40
CA LEU A 17 29.94 25.69 17.18
C LEU A 17 29.75 25.47 15.67
N PHE A 18 29.85 24.22 15.22
CA PHE A 18 29.34 23.83 13.91
C PHE A 18 27.81 23.82 13.98
N ALA A 19 27.15 24.80 13.36
CA ALA A 19 25.73 24.72 13.08
C ALA A 19 25.50 23.61 12.05
N VAL A 20 24.78 22.56 12.44
CA VAL A 20 24.24 21.58 11.49
C VAL A 20 23.04 22.27 10.84
N ASP A 21 23.14 22.61 9.56
CA ASP A 21 22.03 23.17 8.80
C ASP A 21 20.87 22.16 8.82
N GLN A 22 19.74 22.54 9.42
CA GLN A 22 18.54 21.72 9.43
C GLN A 22 17.91 21.80 8.04
N PRO A 23 17.47 20.67 7.44
CA PRO A 23 16.80 20.70 6.16
C PRO A 23 15.52 21.55 6.26
N SER A 24 15.34 22.47 5.31
CA SER A 24 14.14 23.30 5.24
C SER A 24 12.92 22.46 4.86
N VAL A 25 11.84 22.62 5.61
CA VAL A 25 10.55 21.95 5.35
C VAL A 25 9.55 22.99 4.84
N ILE A 26 9.03 22.74 3.65
CA ILE A 26 7.92 23.49 3.07
C ILE A 26 6.62 22.99 3.70
N HIS A 27 5.97 23.84 4.48
CA HIS A 27 4.63 23.59 5.01
C HIS A 27 3.59 24.04 3.98
N THR A 28 2.95 23.09 3.29
CA THR A 28 2.02 23.40 2.19
C THR A 28 0.68 23.97 2.66
N VAL A 29 0.20 23.54 3.83
CA VAL A 29 -1.10 23.95 4.34
C VAL A 29 -0.97 25.21 5.18
N THR A 30 -1.66 26.28 4.77
CA THR A 30 -1.75 27.52 5.54
C THR A 30 -2.82 27.44 6.63
N ARG A 31 -3.96 26.80 6.33
CA ARG A 31 -5.03 26.51 7.29
C ARG A 31 -5.98 25.42 6.82
N GLU A 32 -6.73 24.86 7.77
CA GLU A 32 -7.89 24.00 7.53
C GLU A 32 -9.13 24.83 7.21
N VAL A 33 -9.92 24.39 6.24
CA VAL A 33 -11.15 25.08 5.84
C VAL A 33 -12.36 24.19 6.15
N LYS A 34 -13.25 24.69 7.01
CA LYS A 34 -14.57 24.07 7.23
C LYS A 34 -15.57 24.58 6.18
N SER A 35 -15.37 24.22 4.92
CA SER A 35 -16.27 24.58 3.82
C SER A 35 -16.89 23.34 3.18
N SER A 36 -18.18 23.42 2.83
CA SER A 36 -18.81 22.45 1.95
C SER A 36 -18.31 22.62 0.52
N LEU A 37 -18.10 21.52 -0.21
CA LEU A 37 -17.78 21.58 -1.63
C LEU A 37 -18.88 22.32 -2.42
N PRO A 38 -18.52 23.12 -3.44
CA PRO A 38 -19.50 23.79 -4.30
C PRO A 38 -20.44 22.79 -5.00
N ASN A 39 -21.72 23.14 -5.18
CA ASN A 39 -22.73 22.26 -5.78
C ASN A 39 -22.42 21.81 -7.23
N GLN A 40 -21.61 22.57 -7.97
CA GLN A 40 -21.19 22.28 -9.35
C GLN A 40 -19.77 21.73 -9.47
N PHE A 41 -19.16 21.32 -8.35
CA PHE A 41 -17.80 20.83 -8.35
C PHE A 41 -17.69 19.42 -8.97
N PRO A 42 -16.79 19.23 -9.97
CA PRO A 42 -16.70 17.96 -10.68
C PRO A 42 -16.07 16.81 -9.88
N ILE A 43 -15.20 17.08 -8.90
CA ILE A 43 -14.66 16.05 -8.00
C ILE A 43 -15.61 15.88 -6.81
N ARG A 44 -16.28 14.73 -6.72
CA ARG A 44 -17.18 14.42 -5.61
C ARG A 44 -16.59 13.29 -4.79
N SER A 45 -16.47 13.48 -3.48
CA SER A 45 -15.98 12.44 -2.57
C SER A 45 -16.91 12.27 -1.38
N ASN A 46 -17.13 11.03 -0.93
CA ASN A 46 -17.87 10.71 0.28
C ASN A 46 -17.12 11.14 1.55
N GLN A 47 -15.79 11.10 1.52
CA GLN A 47 -14.90 11.47 2.62
C GLN A 47 -13.77 12.32 2.07
N TYR A 48 -13.57 13.50 2.65
CA TYR A 48 -12.54 14.42 2.20
C TYR A 48 -12.20 15.42 3.31
N ARG A 49 -11.05 16.07 3.12
CA ARG A 49 -10.59 17.23 3.88
C ARG A 49 -10.40 18.39 2.91
N VAL A 50 -10.61 19.64 3.36
CA VAL A 50 -10.36 20.84 2.55
C VAL A 50 -9.29 21.68 3.23
N VAL A 51 -8.24 22.00 2.49
CA VAL A 51 -7.08 22.75 2.96
C VAL A 51 -6.85 23.98 2.10
N GLU A 52 -6.22 25.00 2.67
CA GLU A 52 -5.72 26.15 1.93
C GLU A 52 -4.22 25.99 1.65
N ILE A 53 -3.79 26.26 0.41
CA ILE A 53 -2.39 26.24 -0.03
C ILE A 53 -2.05 27.58 -0.68
N ASP A 54 -0.99 28.24 -0.20
CA ASP A 54 -0.45 29.44 -0.84
C ASP A 54 0.44 29.04 -2.02
N ILE A 55 -0.16 29.02 -3.21
CA ILE A 55 0.53 28.59 -4.43
C ILE A 55 1.71 29.50 -4.81
N ASN A 56 1.62 30.81 -4.51
CA ASN A 56 2.66 31.77 -4.87
C ASN A 56 3.90 31.56 -4.00
N ARG A 57 3.68 31.34 -2.71
CA ARG A 57 4.73 30.92 -1.79
C ARG A 57 5.34 29.59 -2.21
N LEU A 58 4.51 28.60 -2.50
CA LEU A 58 4.96 27.26 -2.87
C LEU A 58 5.80 27.29 -4.17
N TYR A 59 5.39 28.08 -5.17
CA TYR A 59 6.15 28.26 -6.41
C TYR A 59 7.54 28.85 -6.16
N THR A 60 7.65 29.82 -5.24
CA THR A 60 8.91 30.47 -4.86
C THR A 60 9.82 29.50 -4.11
N GLU A 61 9.28 28.75 -3.14
CA GLU A 61 10.05 27.80 -2.32
C GLU A 61 10.56 26.60 -3.15
N LEU A 62 9.88 26.25 -4.26
CA LEU A 62 10.27 25.16 -5.15
C LEU A 62 11.12 25.58 -6.36
N GLU A 63 11.46 26.86 -6.51
CA GLU A 63 12.16 27.35 -7.70
C GLU A 63 13.53 26.70 -7.91
N HIS A 64 14.22 26.36 -6.82
CA HIS A 64 15.60 25.86 -6.82
C HIS A 64 15.71 24.37 -6.48
N VAL A 65 14.61 23.60 -6.60
CA VAL A 65 14.65 22.16 -6.33
C VAL A 65 15.60 21.45 -7.31
N PRO A 66 16.57 20.65 -6.83
CA PRO A 66 17.45 19.89 -7.70
C PRO A 66 16.67 18.91 -8.58
N ASN A 67 17.14 18.74 -9.81
CA ASN A 67 16.54 17.77 -10.72
C ASN A 67 16.84 16.35 -10.25
N ARG A 68 15.87 15.44 -10.42
CA ARG A 68 16.01 14.02 -10.07
C ARG A 68 17.21 13.33 -10.74
N SER A 69 17.69 13.86 -11.86
CA SER A 69 18.89 13.36 -12.56
C SER A 69 20.22 13.90 -12.02
N ASP A 70 20.22 14.95 -11.19
CA ASP A 70 21.41 15.67 -10.71
C ASP A 70 21.49 15.71 -9.17
N ILE A 71 21.48 14.54 -8.53
CA ILE A 71 21.60 14.42 -7.07
C ILE A 71 23.06 14.69 -6.66
N LYS A 72 23.47 15.96 -6.54
CA LYS A 72 24.74 16.35 -5.92
C LYS A 72 24.53 17.28 -4.73
N LYS A 73 24.98 16.82 -3.56
CA LYS A 73 25.56 17.54 -2.41
C LYS A 73 24.84 18.75 -1.76
N GLU A 74 23.57 19.03 -2.07
CA GLU A 74 22.78 19.97 -1.28
C GLU A 74 21.92 19.23 -0.24
N PRO A 75 21.60 19.85 0.92
CA PRO A 75 20.63 19.29 1.84
C PRO A 75 19.28 19.09 1.13
N PRO A 76 18.57 17.98 1.39
CA PRO A 76 17.31 17.69 0.71
C PRO A 76 16.27 18.75 1.08
N LEU A 77 15.61 19.32 0.07
CA LEU A 77 14.40 20.11 0.29
C LEU A 77 13.26 19.18 0.66
N LEU A 78 12.57 19.49 1.76
CA LEU A 78 11.46 18.69 2.25
C LEU A 78 10.13 19.43 2.01
N ILE A 79 9.07 18.67 1.74
CA ILE A 79 7.69 19.17 1.65
C ILE A 79 6.79 18.36 2.56
N GLU A 80 5.88 19.04 3.25
CA GLU A 80 4.86 18.43 4.06
C GLU A 80 3.53 18.44 3.30
N LEU A 81 2.86 17.29 3.14
CA LEU A 81 1.57 17.18 2.46
C LEU A 81 0.47 16.64 3.39
N PRO A 82 -0.77 17.16 3.27
CA PRO A 82 -1.90 16.71 4.06
C PRO A 82 -2.47 15.38 3.60
N LEU A 83 -2.94 14.58 4.56
CA LEU A 83 -3.71 13.36 4.31
C LEU A 83 -5.19 13.54 4.69
N PRO A 84 -6.10 12.70 4.14
CA PRO A 84 -7.52 12.75 4.45
C PRO A 84 -7.87 12.49 5.93
N ASP A 85 -7.01 11.78 6.65
CA ASP A 85 -7.20 11.44 8.08
C ASP A 85 -6.81 12.58 9.05
N GLY A 86 -6.41 13.74 8.51
CA GLY A 86 -5.97 14.90 9.27
C GLY A 86 -4.48 14.90 9.62
N THR A 87 -3.74 13.85 9.28
CA THR A 87 -2.29 13.81 9.46
C THR A 87 -1.56 14.57 8.34
N MET A 88 -0.26 14.78 8.54
CA MET A 88 0.66 15.39 7.59
C MET A 88 1.86 14.46 7.41
N HIS A 89 2.29 14.25 6.17
CA HIS A 89 3.47 13.43 5.85
C HIS A 89 4.58 14.28 5.22
N VAL A 90 5.83 13.95 5.51
CA VAL A 90 7.01 14.69 5.03
C VAL A 90 7.77 13.90 3.96
N PHE A 91 8.06 14.58 2.86
CA PHE A 91 8.67 14.01 1.67
C PHE A 91 9.91 14.79 1.24
N GLN A 92 10.91 14.11 0.71
CA GLN A 92 12.02 14.75 0.00
C GLN A 92 11.61 15.04 -1.45
N VAL A 93 11.80 16.28 -1.90
CA VAL A 93 11.37 16.76 -3.21
C VAL A 93 12.50 16.73 -4.23
N MET A 94 12.15 16.39 -5.47
CA MET A 94 13.00 16.53 -6.65
C MET A 94 12.18 17.08 -7.82
N SER A 95 12.76 17.96 -8.64
CA SER A 95 12.11 18.34 -9.89
C SER A 95 12.19 17.18 -10.90
N ASN A 96 11.10 16.93 -11.62
CA ASN A 96 11.04 15.92 -12.67
C ASN A 96 10.84 16.61 -14.05
N SER A 97 10.69 15.83 -15.13
CA SER A 97 10.56 16.39 -16.48
C SER A 97 9.49 15.66 -17.26
N THR A 98 8.26 16.17 -17.18
CA THR A 98 7.10 15.72 -17.98
C THR A 98 7.01 16.44 -19.33
N MET A 99 7.60 17.64 -19.43
CA MET A 99 7.76 18.39 -20.69
C MET A 99 9.19 18.30 -21.21
N HIS A 100 9.33 18.17 -22.53
CA HIS A 100 10.61 18.41 -23.17
C HIS A 100 11.12 19.83 -22.85
N PRO A 101 12.43 20.06 -22.64
CA PRO A 101 12.96 21.37 -22.20
C PRO A 101 12.54 22.58 -23.04
N LYS A 102 12.44 22.41 -24.36
CA LYS A 102 11.95 23.48 -25.27
C LYS A 102 10.48 23.86 -25.07
N LEU A 103 9.64 22.90 -24.67
CA LEU A 103 8.24 23.16 -24.34
C LEU A 103 8.15 23.83 -22.96
N ALA A 104 8.89 23.31 -21.98
CA ALA A 104 8.97 23.90 -20.64
C ALA A 104 9.46 25.36 -20.66
N ALA A 105 10.39 25.71 -21.55
CA ALA A 105 10.85 27.10 -21.72
C ALA A 105 9.77 28.05 -22.28
N GLN A 106 8.77 27.53 -23.00
CA GLN A 106 7.65 28.31 -23.52
C GLN A 106 6.53 28.49 -22.49
N PHE A 107 6.42 27.56 -21.53
CA PHE A 107 5.41 27.53 -20.47
C PHE A 107 6.08 27.36 -19.09
N PRO A 108 6.94 28.31 -18.66
CA PRO A 108 7.72 28.20 -17.42
C PRO A 108 6.87 28.14 -16.14
N GLU A 109 5.59 28.53 -16.23
CA GLU A 109 4.61 28.47 -15.15
C GLU A 109 4.07 27.06 -14.87
N ILE A 110 4.36 26.07 -15.71
CA ILE A 110 3.99 24.66 -15.52
C ILE A 110 5.23 23.90 -15.01
N LYS A 111 5.20 23.47 -13.75
CA LYS A 111 6.30 22.74 -13.09
C LYS A 111 5.84 21.43 -12.49
N THR A 112 6.66 20.38 -12.61
CA THR A 112 6.35 19.02 -12.17
C THR A 112 7.46 18.45 -11.28
N PHE A 113 7.07 17.65 -10.30
CA PHE A 113 7.95 17.20 -9.22
C PHE A 113 7.66 15.76 -8.80
N ASP A 114 8.71 15.09 -8.33
CA ASP A 114 8.66 13.83 -7.59
C ASP A 114 8.87 14.13 -6.10
N ALA A 115 8.21 13.39 -5.22
CA ALA A 115 8.56 13.39 -3.80
C ALA A 115 8.57 11.97 -3.21
N TYR A 116 9.45 11.72 -2.25
CA TYR A 116 9.66 10.40 -1.65
C TYR A 116 9.54 10.47 -0.13
N GLY A 117 8.77 9.54 0.45
CA GLY A 117 8.48 9.55 1.89
C GLY A 117 9.74 9.37 2.74
N ILE A 118 9.98 10.30 3.68
CA ILE A 118 11.06 10.21 4.67
C ILE A 118 10.58 9.53 5.94
N THR A 119 9.38 9.91 6.41
CA THR A 119 8.76 9.32 7.60
C THR A 119 8.19 7.93 7.33
N ASN A 120 7.68 7.72 6.12
CA ASN A 120 7.07 6.47 5.68
C ASN A 120 7.75 6.00 4.38
N PRO A 121 8.85 5.23 4.52
CA PRO A 121 9.57 4.69 3.36
C PRO A 121 8.65 3.87 2.44
N GLY A 122 8.70 4.17 1.14
CA GLY A 122 7.87 3.52 0.11
C GLY A 122 6.69 4.35 -0.40
N GLU A 123 6.40 5.50 0.23
CA GLU A 123 5.46 6.48 -0.34
C GLU A 123 6.11 7.25 -1.49
N LEU A 124 5.37 7.39 -2.60
CA LEU A 124 5.77 8.11 -3.81
C LEU A 124 4.73 9.18 -4.13
N VAL A 125 5.18 10.40 -4.39
CA VAL A 125 4.34 11.53 -4.79
C VAL A 125 4.70 11.98 -6.20
N LYS A 126 3.67 12.19 -7.02
CA LYS A 126 3.73 13.04 -8.22
C LYS A 126 2.94 14.29 -7.93
N PHE A 127 3.56 15.46 -8.03
CA PHE A 127 2.83 16.71 -7.87
C PHE A 127 3.27 17.76 -8.88
N ASP A 128 2.42 18.74 -9.11
CA ASP A 128 2.64 19.82 -10.06
C ASP A 128 2.04 21.14 -9.58
N ILE A 129 2.62 22.22 -10.12
CA ILE A 129 2.13 23.58 -9.95
C ILE A 129 1.97 24.14 -11.36
N THR A 130 0.74 24.52 -11.68
CA THR A 130 0.36 25.00 -13.00
C THR A 130 -0.60 26.19 -12.86
N PRO A 131 -0.95 26.88 -13.97
CA PRO A 131 -2.03 27.85 -13.97
C PRO A 131 -3.39 27.29 -13.51
N ASN A 132 -3.58 25.97 -13.56
CA ASN A 132 -4.79 25.30 -13.06
C ASN A 132 -4.75 25.04 -11.54
N GLY A 133 -3.63 25.31 -10.86
CA GLY A 133 -3.46 25.12 -9.42
C GLY A 133 -2.38 24.11 -9.06
N PHE A 134 -2.36 23.73 -7.77
CA PHE A 134 -1.55 22.64 -7.24
C PHE A 134 -2.31 21.29 -7.34
N HIS A 135 -1.64 20.27 -7.86
CA HIS A 135 -2.18 18.90 -7.90
C HIS A 135 -1.17 17.92 -7.31
N ALA A 136 -1.63 16.93 -6.56
CA ALA A 136 -0.78 15.85 -6.08
C ALA A 136 -1.48 14.49 -6.13
N MET A 137 -0.70 13.46 -6.46
CA MET A 137 -1.06 12.05 -6.32
C MET A 137 -0.04 11.38 -5.42
N ILE A 138 -0.50 10.80 -4.31
CA ILE A 138 0.32 10.09 -3.33
C ILE A 138 0.01 8.59 -3.45
N LEU A 139 1.00 7.81 -3.86
CA LEU A 139 0.96 6.35 -3.90
C LEU A 139 1.52 5.81 -2.59
N LEU A 140 0.68 5.08 -1.84
CA LEU A 140 1.02 4.57 -0.52
C LEU A 140 0.99 3.04 -0.50
N PRO A 141 2.01 2.37 0.07
CA PRO A 141 1.91 0.96 0.39
C PRO A 141 0.72 0.68 1.33
N ASN A 142 0.01 -0.44 1.11
CA ASN A 142 -1.12 -0.91 1.93
C ASN A 142 -2.38 -0.02 1.93
N LYS A 143 -2.39 1.11 1.23
CA LYS A 143 -3.48 2.09 1.29
C LYS A 143 -3.95 2.49 -0.11
N ASN A 144 -5.10 3.15 -0.15
CA ASN A 144 -5.61 3.73 -1.39
C ASN A 144 -4.75 4.93 -1.79
N THR A 145 -4.63 5.17 -3.10
CA THR A 145 -4.06 6.41 -3.64
C THR A 145 -4.80 7.62 -3.08
N ILE A 146 -4.06 8.65 -2.70
CA ILE A 146 -4.60 9.92 -2.23
C ILE A 146 -4.39 10.98 -3.32
N PHE A 147 -5.38 11.85 -3.49
CA PHE A 147 -5.33 12.97 -4.40
C PHE A 147 -5.53 14.29 -3.66
N ILE A 148 -4.81 15.31 -4.12
CA ILE A 148 -4.99 16.71 -3.74
C ILE A 148 -5.28 17.48 -5.03
N ASP A 149 -6.44 18.11 -5.12
CA ASP A 149 -6.90 18.82 -6.32
C ASP A 149 -7.61 20.14 -5.94
N PRO A 150 -7.60 21.16 -6.81
CA PRO A 150 -8.35 22.39 -6.60
C PRO A 150 -9.86 22.14 -6.44
N ILE A 151 -10.54 22.87 -5.54
CA ILE A 151 -11.99 22.69 -5.29
C ILE A 151 -12.91 23.35 -6.33
N GLU A 152 -12.38 24.05 -7.34
CA GLU A 152 -13.11 24.56 -8.50
C GLU A 152 -12.11 25.06 -9.55
N LYS A 153 -12.57 25.21 -10.81
CA LYS A 153 -11.72 25.69 -11.89
C LYS A 153 -11.27 27.12 -11.61
N GLY A 154 -9.96 27.37 -11.72
CA GLY A 154 -9.36 28.69 -11.50
C GLY A 154 -9.20 29.08 -10.03
N ASN A 155 -9.60 28.22 -9.08
CA ASN A 155 -9.29 28.42 -7.67
C ASN A 155 -7.90 27.88 -7.37
N THR A 156 -7.03 28.75 -6.87
CA THR A 156 -5.65 28.42 -6.53
C THR A 156 -5.39 28.45 -5.01
N GLU A 157 -6.44 28.65 -4.21
CA GLU A 157 -6.37 28.82 -2.77
C GLU A 157 -6.83 27.57 -2.02
N ASN A 158 -7.96 26.96 -2.41
CA ASN A 158 -8.59 25.86 -1.67
C ASN A 158 -8.50 24.52 -2.43
N TYR A 159 -8.14 23.46 -1.69
CA TYR A 159 -7.86 22.14 -2.25
C TYR A 159 -8.60 21.04 -1.48
N ILE A 160 -9.15 20.09 -2.22
CA ILE A 160 -9.76 18.88 -1.67
C ILE A 160 -8.68 17.79 -1.55
N VAL A 161 -8.62 17.14 -0.39
CA VAL A 161 -7.75 16.00 -0.09
C VAL A 161 -8.63 14.77 0.13
N TYR A 162 -8.50 13.74 -0.69
CA TYR A 162 -9.40 12.59 -0.66
C TYR A 162 -8.73 11.29 -1.08
N ASN A 163 -9.25 10.15 -0.62
CA ASN A 163 -8.83 8.85 -1.14
C ASN A 163 -9.55 8.55 -2.45
N LYS A 164 -8.87 7.88 -3.37
CA LYS A 164 -9.47 7.38 -4.62
C LYS A 164 -10.80 6.65 -4.41
N ASN A 165 -10.86 5.74 -3.45
CA ASN A 165 -12.05 4.90 -3.24
C ASN A 165 -13.26 5.67 -2.67
N ASP A 166 -13.05 6.88 -2.16
CA ASP A 166 -14.14 7.75 -1.69
C ASP A 166 -14.74 8.57 -2.84
N PHE A 167 -14.09 8.61 -4.02
CA PHE A 167 -14.57 9.33 -5.19
C PHE A 167 -15.90 8.75 -5.72
N LEU A 168 -16.87 9.64 -5.94
CA LEU A 168 -18.20 9.36 -6.45
C LEU A 168 -18.27 9.57 -7.96
N ARG A 169 -18.36 8.48 -8.71
CA ARG A 169 -18.54 8.50 -10.15
C ARG A 169 -19.96 8.91 -10.54
N THR A 170 -20.10 9.84 -11.47
CA THR A 170 -21.39 10.40 -11.91
C THR A 170 -21.93 9.77 -13.20
N SER A 171 -21.12 9.03 -13.97
CA SER A 171 -21.56 8.29 -15.16
C SER A 171 -20.74 7.02 -15.45
N ILE A 172 -21.45 5.98 -15.90
CA ILE A 172 -20.93 4.66 -16.29
C ILE A 172 -20.91 4.59 -17.81
N ASN A 173 -19.76 4.29 -18.43
CA ASN A 173 -19.66 4.00 -19.87
C ASN A 173 -18.39 3.18 -20.17
N LYS A 174 -18.29 2.68 -21.41
CA LYS A 174 -17.42 1.59 -21.90
C LYS A 174 -15.98 2.04 -22.20
N CYS A 175 -15.04 1.11 -22.19
CA CYS A 175 -13.74 1.20 -22.87
C CYS A 175 -13.68 0.13 -23.96
N ASN A 176 -12.85 0.30 -24.99
CA ASN A 176 -12.69 -0.63 -26.10
C ASN A 176 -11.21 -0.72 -26.52
N VAL A 177 -10.84 -1.75 -27.27
CA VAL A 177 -9.50 -1.92 -27.83
C VAL A 177 -9.60 -2.36 -29.29
N SER A 178 -8.74 -1.83 -30.17
CA SER A 178 -8.62 -2.28 -31.56
C SER A 178 -7.35 -3.11 -31.78
N GLY A 179 -7.42 -4.08 -32.70
CA GLY A 179 -6.34 -5.03 -32.95
C GLY A 179 -6.36 -6.26 -32.02
N GLN A 180 -5.66 -7.31 -32.43
CA GLN A 180 -5.41 -8.49 -31.60
C GLN A 180 -3.94 -8.89 -31.75
N HIS A 181 -3.17 -8.80 -30.66
CA HIS A 181 -1.87 -9.44 -30.58
C HIS A 181 -2.03 -10.76 -29.82
N PRO A 182 -2.05 -11.92 -30.51
CA PRO A 182 -2.06 -13.19 -29.83
C PRO A 182 -0.76 -13.32 -29.04
N LEU A 183 -0.87 -13.49 -27.73
CA LEU A 183 0.23 -14.03 -26.96
C LEU A 183 0.57 -15.39 -27.57
N THR A 184 1.76 -15.51 -28.17
CA THR A 184 2.34 -16.81 -28.43
C THR A 184 2.36 -17.55 -27.09
N THR A 185 1.82 -18.77 -27.07
CA THR A 185 1.72 -19.66 -25.90
C THR A 185 2.67 -19.25 -24.79
N LEU A 186 2.12 -18.82 -23.64
CA LEU A 186 2.86 -18.43 -22.45
C LEU A 186 3.84 -19.56 -22.09
N ASN A 187 5.04 -19.52 -22.66
CA ASN A 187 6.07 -20.49 -22.37
C ASN A 187 6.43 -20.22 -20.92
N GLN A 188 6.03 -21.15 -20.04
CA GLN A 188 6.53 -21.28 -18.69
C GLN A 188 8.03 -21.58 -18.77
N SER A 189 8.84 -20.57 -19.10
CA SER A 189 10.27 -20.67 -18.94
C SER A 189 10.52 -20.94 -17.46
N LYS A 190 11.33 -21.97 -17.18
CA LYS A 190 11.57 -22.47 -15.83
C LYS A 190 12.43 -21.53 -14.97
N ASN A 191 12.84 -20.38 -15.50
CA ASN A 191 13.62 -19.35 -14.82
C ASN A 191 13.11 -17.96 -15.24
N PHE A 192 12.11 -17.41 -14.55
CA PHE A 192 11.77 -16.00 -14.68
C PHE A 192 12.18 -15.26 -13.42
N ALA A 193 13.07 -14.30 -13.57
CA ALA A 193 13.22 -13.19 -12.65
C ALA A 193 13.08 -11.94 -13.52
N ASN A 194 12.10 -11.11 -13.22
CA ASN A 194 11.84 -9.78 -13.80
C ASN A 194 10.76 -9.73 -14.89
N PHE A 195 9.96 -8.66 -14.84
CA PHE A 195 8.95 -8.36 -15.87
C PHE A 195 9.55 -7.75 -17.14
N ALA A 196 10.65 -7.01 -17.02
CA ALA A 196 11.32 -6.32 -18.12
C ALA A 196 12.82 -6.18 -17.85
N SER A 197 13.57 -5.67 -18.83
CA SER A 197 14.94 -5.19 -18.58
C SER A 197 14.93 -4.09 -17.50
N CYS A 198 15.93 -4.09 -16.61
CA CYS A 198 16.09 -3.07 -15.55
C CYS A 198 16.63 -1.75 -16.12
N GLU A 199 15.82 -1.15 -17.00
CA GLU A 199 16.05 0.12 -17.65
C GLU A 199 14.75 0.92 -17.60
N LEU A 200 14.84 2.19 -17.18
CA LEU A 200 13.78 3.17 -17.39
C LEU A 200 13.70 3.50 -18.88
N LYS A 201 12.52 3.35 -19.46
CA LYS A 201 12.24 3.60 -20.87
C LYS A 201 11.46 4.90 -21.00
N LYS A 202 12.11 5.92 -21.56
CA LYS A 202 11.52 7.23 -21.82
C LYS A 202 10.98 7.31 -23.25
N TYR A 203 9.72 7.70 -23.39
CA TYR A 203 9.03 7.85 -24.67
C TYR A 203 8.59 9.30 -24.89
N ARG A 204 8.72 9.77 -26.13
CA ARG A 204 8.20 11.06 -26.57
C ARG A 204 6.71 10.93 -26.86
N LEU A 205 5.89 11.63 -26.08
CA LEU A 205 4.44 11.65 -26.20
C LEU A 205 3.99 12.88 -26.99
N ALA A 206 3.18 12.65 -28.02
CA ALA A 206 2.37 13.67 -28.67
C ALA A 206 0.92 13.57 -28.15
N LEU A 207 0.55 14.46 -27.22
CA LEU A 207 -0.78 14.47 -26.62
C LEU A 207 -1.59 15.60 -27.26
N ALA A 208 -2.56 15.24 -28.10
CA ALA A 208 -3.42 16.21 -28.76
C ALA A 208 -4.68 16.50 -27.92
N ALA A 209 -5.21 17.70 -28.04
CA ALA A 209 -6.48 18.09 -27.42
C ALA A 209 -7.45 18.64 -28.45
N THR A 210 -8.69 18.13 -28.43
CA THR A 210 -9.78 18.73 -29.20
C THR A 210 -10.10 20.14 -28.71
N ALA A 211 -10.74 20.94 -29.55
CA ALA A 211 -11.20 22.27 -29.16
C ALA A 211 -12.19 22.25 -27.99
N GLN A 212 -12.94 21.16 -27.83
CA GLN A 212 -13.86 20.94 -26.73
C GLN A 212 -13.12 20.70 -25.41
N TYR A 213 -12.05 19.88 -25.43
CA TYR A 213 -11.18 19.71 -24.28
C TYR A 213 -10.53 21.03 -23.87
N THR A 214 -9.98 21.76 -24.85
CA THR A 214 -9.39 23.07 -24.59
C THR A 214 -10.41 24.07 -24.04
N ALA A 215 -11.62 24.11 -24.60
CA ALA A 215 -12.71 24.95 -24.10
C ALA A 215 -13.10 24.59 -22.65
N PHE A 216 -13.11 23.31 -22.30
CA PHE A 216 -13.39 22.87 -20.93
C PHE A 216 -12.39 23.47 -19.93
N TYR A 217 -11.12 23.57 -20.29
CA TYR A 217 -10.06 24.14 -19.45
C TYR A 217 -9.89 25.67 -19.57
N GLY A 218 -10.83 26.39 -20.19
CA GLY A 218 -10.79 27.85 -20.29
C GLY A 218 -10.41 28.38 -21.68
N GLY A 219 -10.33 27.51 -22.68
CA GLY A 219 -10.27 27.88 -24.10
C GLY A 219 -8.90 28.34 -24.60
N SER A 220 -7.85 28.17 -23.79
CA SER A 220 -6.49 28.57 -24.18
C SER A 220 -5.53 27.38 -24.16
N VAL A 221 -4.51 27.44 -25.03
CA VAL A 221 -3.45 26.43 -25.11
C VAL A 221 -2.71 26.23 -23.78
N PRO A 222 -2.26 27.29 -23.05
CA PRO A 222 -1.58 27.10 -21.77
C PRO A 222 -2.42 26.32 -20.73
N LEU A 223 -3.72 26.59 -20.62
CA LEU A 223 -4.59 25.94 -19.63
C LEU A 223 -4.89 24.48 -19.98
N ALA A 224 -5.06 24.16 -21.26
CA ALA A 224 -5.22 22.79 -21.73
C ALA A 224 -3.92 21.99 -21.54
N LEU A 225 -2.78 22.58 -21.91
CA LEU A 225 -1.45 21.97 -21.71
C LEU A 225 -1.17 21.71 -20.22
N ALA A 226 -1.54 22.63 -19.33
CA ALA A 226 -1.42 22.44 -17.89
C ALA A 226 -2.18 21.19 -17.41
N ALA A 227 -3.40 20.97 -17.90
CA ALA A 227 -4.20 19.79 -17.56
C ALA A 227 -3.62 18.48 -18.14
N GLU A 228 -3.14 18.51 -19.39
CA GLU A 228 -2.40 17.42 -20.01
C GLU A 228 -1.17 17.04 -19.16
N ILE A 229 -0.43 18.02 -18.67
CA ILE A 229 0.75 17.79 -17.84
C ILE A 229 0.41 17.18 -16.48
N THR A 230 -0.63 17.65 -15.80
CA THR A 230 -1.11 17.01 -14.56
C THR A 230 -1.45 15.54 -14.79
N THR A 231 -2.17 15.25 -15.89
CA THR A 231 -2.55 13.89 -16.30
C THR A 231 -1.31 13.01 -16.49
N VAL A 232 -0.36 13.45 -17.32
CA VAL A 232 0.83 12.66 -17.66
C VAL A 232 1.78 12.53 -16.48
N ASN A 233 1.89 13.54 -15.61
CA ASN A 233 2.68 13.46 -14.38
C ASN A 233 2.15 12.36 -13.44
N ARG A 234 0.82 12.25 -13.29
CA ARG A 234 0.16 11.17 -12.53
C ARG A 234 0.40 9.79 -13.16
N ILE A 235 0.20 9.68 -14.47
CA ILE A 235 0.46 8.45 -15.23
C ILE A 235 1.90 7.98 -15.05
N ASN A 236 2.87 8.89 -15.17
CA ASN A 236 4.28 8.59 -14.92
C ASN A 236 4.53 7.99 -13.54
N GLY A 237 3.79 8.40 -12.49
CA GLY A 237 3.94 7.81 -11.15
C GLY A 237 3.60 6.32 -11.09
N ILE A 238 2.57 5.92 -11.84
CA ILE A 238 2.15 4.52 -11.93
C ILE A 238 3.10 3.75 -12.85
N TYR A 239 3.39 4.29 -14.04
CA TYR A 239 4.17 3.61 -15.07
C TYR A 239 5.65 3.46 -14.69
N GLU A 240 6.25 4.46 -14.02
CA GLU A 240 7.63 4.37 -13.52
C GLU A 240 7.74 3.29 -12.43
N ARG A 241 6.73 3.17 -11.55
CA ARG A 241 6.68 2.17 -10.47
C ARG A 241 6.41 0.75 -10.99
N ASP A 242 5.50 0.59 -11.94
CA ASP A 242 5.00 -0.74 -12.33
C ASP A 242 5.78 -1.34 -13.50
N VAL A 243 6.13 -0.54 -14.50
CA VAL A 243 6.69 -1.03 -15.78
C VAL A 243 7.97 -0.31 -16.23
N ALA A 244 8.54 0.55 -15.39
CA ALA A 244 9.72 1.36 -15.69
C ALA A 244 9.59 2.16 -16.99
N VAL A 245 8.41 2.75 -17.22
CA VAL A 245 8.12 3.63 -18.36
C VAL A 245 7.90 5.06 -17.87
N THR A 246 8.42 6.03 -18.60
CA THR A 246 8.15 7.46 -18.36
C THR A 246 7.84 8.15 -19.70
N LEU A 247 6.87 9.05 -19.68
CA LEU A 247 6.38 9.80 -20.84
C LEU A 247 6.82 11.27 -20.73
N GLU A 248 7.31 11.82 -21.84
CA GLU A 248 7.67 13.23 -21.95
C GLU A 248 6.96 13.86 -23.15
N LEU A 249 6.22 14.95 -22.94
CA LEU A 249 5.58 15.70 -24.02
C LEU A 249 6.63 16.31 -24.96
N ILE A 250 6.40 16.16 -26.27
CA ILE A 250 7.27 16.64 -27.34
C ILE A 250 7.44 18.18 -27.34
N PRO A 251 8.56 18.71 -27.89
CA PRO A 251 8.86 20.14 -27.89
C PRO A 251 7.80 21.05 -28.55
N ASN A 252 6.98 20.52 -29.47
CA ASN A 252 5.97 21.24 -30.24
C ASN A 252 4.55 20.76 -29.94
N ASN A 253 4.28 20.19 -28.75
CA ASN A 253 2.95 19.70 -28.36
C ASN A 253 1.87 20.81 -28.42
N ALA A 254 2.24 22.07 -28.14
CA ALA A 254 1.32 23.20 -28.23
C ALA A 254 0.66 23.37 -29.61
N SER A 255 1.26 22.84 -30.69
CA SER A 255 0.72 22.92 -32.05
C SER A 255 -0.43 21.96 -32.34
N ILE A 256 -0.68 20.98 -31.46
CA ILE A 256 -1.74 19.96 -31.57
C ILE A 256 -2.81 20.12 -30.48
N ILE A 257 -2.84 21.29 -29.82
CA ILE A 257 -3.90 21.72 -28.91
C ILE A 257 -4.79 22.70 -29.67
N TYR A 258 -5.99 22.25 -30.03
CA TYR A 258 -6.91 23.04 -30.86
C TYR A 258 -7.79 23.91 -29.97
N THR A 259 -8.10 25.14 -30.39
CA THR A 259 -8.95 26.09 -29.66
C THR A 259 -10.24 26.44 -30.39
N ASN A 260 -10.32 26.16 -31.69
CA ASN A 260 -11.47 26.48 -32.53
C ASN A 260 -12.17 25.20 -33.02
N PRO A 261 -13.39 24.91 -32.56
CA PRO A 261 -14.13 23.72 -32.99
C PRO A 261 -14.42 23.66 -34.49
N LEU A 262 -14.41 24.81 -35.19
CA LEU A 262 -14.61 24.90 -36.64
C LEU A 262 -13.30 24.73 -37.43
N ASN A 263 -12.16 24.71 -36.76
CA ASN A 263 -10.84 24.57 -37.36
C ASN A 263 -9.98 23.61 -36.54
N GLN A 264 -10.42 22.35 -36.51
CA GLN A 264 -9.69 21.22 -35.93
C GLN A 264 -9.85 19.99 -36.84
N PRO A 265 -8.91 19.03 -36.77
CA PRO A 265 -8.95 17.80 -37.56
C PRO A 265 -9.79 16.69 -36.91
N TYR A 266 -10.48 16.99 -35.80
CA TYR A 266 -11.12 16.01 -34.94
C TYR A 266 -12.64 16.07 -34.93
N THR A 267 -13.27 14.89 -35.05
CA THR A 267 -14.69 14.67 -34.84
C THR A 267 -14.97 14.39 -33.35
N SER A 268 -14.93 15.45 -32.54
CA SER A 268 -15.23 15.39 -31.09
C SER A 268 -16.56 14.68 -30.80
N GLY A 269 -16.58 13.84 -29.78
CA GLY A 269 -17.70 12.97 -29.43
C GLY A 269 -17.74 11.61 -30.14
N ASN A 270 -16.85 11.37 -31.11
CA ASN A 270 -16.73 10.08 -31.78
C ASN A 270 -15.34 9.46 -31.54
N THR A 271 -15.18 8.73 -30.43
CA THR A 271 -13.91 8.12 -30.04
C THR A 271 -13.33 7.16 -31.09
N GLU A 272 -14.17 6.50 -31.89
CA GLU A 272 -13.70 5.64 -32.99
C GLU A 272 -13.07 6.48 -34.12
N ALA A 273 -13.70 7.58 -34.51
CA ALA A 273 -13.14 8.49 -35.51
C ALA A 273 -11.86 9.17 -35.01
N LEU A 274 -11.84 9.59 -33.73
CA LEU A 274 -10.69 10.22 -33.10
C LEU A 274 -9.41 9.37 -33.23
N LEU A 275 -9.53 8.05 -33.23
CA LEU A 275 -8.39 7.12 -33.31
C LEU A 275 -7.58 7.31 -34.60
N GLU A 276 -8.26 7.23 -35.76
CA GLU A 276 -7.63 7.37 -37.09
C GLU A 276 -7.28 8.82 -37.42
N GLU A 277 -8.14 9.76 -36.99
CA GLU A 277 -7.90 11.20 -37.14
C GLU A 277 -6.64 11.62 -36.38
N ASN A 278 -6.40 11.06 -35.19
CA ASN A 278 -5.20 11.39 -34.41
C ASN A 278 -3.92 10.91 -35.07
N GLN A 279 -3.90 9.68 -35.59
CA GLN A 279 -2.75 9.19 -36.37
C GLN A 279 -2.44 10.12 -37.54
N SER A 280 -3.45 10.43 -38.35
CA SER A 280 -3.31 11.29 -39.53
C SER A 280 -2.85 12.71 -39.17
N ASN A 281 -3.42 13.28 -38.10
CA ASN A 281 -3.11 14.63 -37.68
C ASN A 281 -1.69 14.76 -37.11
N LEU A 282 -1.29 13.85 -36.21
CA LEU A 282 0.03 13.89 -35.60
C LEU A 282 1.12 13.67 -36.64
N ASP A 283 0.91 12.79 -37.61
CA ASP A 283 1.84 12.62 -38.72
C ASP A 283 1.95 13.87 -39.60
N ALA A 284 0.86 14.59 -39.84
CA ALA A 284 0.86 15.79 -40.65
C ALA A 284 1.49 17.01 -39.94
N VAL A 285 1.20 17.21 -38.65
CA VAL A 285 1.61 18.41 -37.90
C VAL A 285 2.96 18.24 -37.22
N ILE A 286 3.20 17.08 -36.60
CA ILE A 286 4.40 16.79 -35.83
C ILE A 286 5.45 16.06 -36.68
N GLY A 287 5.00 15.18 -37.57
CA GLY A 287 5.85 14.29 -38.35
C GLY A 287 6.19 13.02 -37.57
N SER A 288 5.91 11.85 -38.17
CA SER A 288 6.05 10.55 -37.50
C SER A 288 7.39 10.35 -36.76
N PRO A 289 8.58 10.70 -37.29
CA PRO A 289 9.85 10.49 -36.55
C PRO A 289 9.98 11.25 -35.23
N ASN A 290 9.14 12.25 -34.98
CA ASN A 290 9.29 13.19 -33.86
C ASN A 290 8.54 12.79 -32.58
N TYR A 291 7.81 11.68 -32.60
CA TYR A 291 7.11 11.14 -31.43
C TYR A 291 7.10 9.60 -31.45
N ASP A 292 6.96 9.00 -30.27
CA ASP A 292 7.01 7.54 -30.06
C ASP A 292 5.63 6.96 -29.74
N ILE A 293 4.79 7.75 -29.08
CA ILE A 293 3.39 7.46 -28.77
C ILE A 293 2.57 8.74 -28.99
N GLY A 294 1.37 8.59 -29.55
CA GLY A 294 0.40 9.66 -29.70
C GLY A 294 -0.94 9.28 -29.08
N HIS A 295 -1.62 10.26 -28.50
CA HIS A 295 -2.94 10.09 -27.89
C HIS A 295 -3.75 11.37 -28.04
N VAL A 296 -5.07 11.30 -28.15
CA VAL A 296 -5.96 12.48 -28.16
C VAL A 296 -6.92 12.48 -26.99
N VAL A 297 -7.09 13.63 -26.35
CA VAL A 297 -8.07 13.86 -25.30
C VAL A 297 -9.21 14.75 -25.79
N ASP A 298 -10.44 14.38 -25.44
CA ASP A 298 -11.66 15.05 -25.86
C ASP A 298 -12.62 15.26 -24.67
N ALA A 299 -13.32 16.40 -24.67
CA ALA A 299 -14.32 16.74 -23.66
C ALA A 299 -15.72 16.89 -24.27
N SER A 300 -16.40 15.77 -24.47
CA SER A 300 -17.73 15.73 -25.10
C SER A 300 -18.71 14.89 -24.30
N SER A 301 -19.97 14.78 -24.75
CA SER A 301 -20.93 13.87 -24.12
C SER A 301 -20.46 12.41 -24.22
N GLY A 302 -20.45 11.70 -23.09
CA GLY A 302 -20.02 10.30 -23.00
C GLY A 302 -18.66 10.16 -22.29
N ASN A 303 -18.39 8.95 -21.78
CA ASN A 303 -17.09 8.60 -21.19
C ASN A 303 -16.61 7.33 -21.90
N ASN A 304 -15.65 7.44 -22.81
CA ASN A 304 -15.22 6.34 -23.66
C ASN A 304 -13.70 6.40 -23.84
N GLY A 305 -13.12 5.25 -24.14
CA GLY A 305 -11.71 5.13 -24.44
C GLY A 305 -11.53 4.07 -25.51
N LEU A 306 -10.57 4.33 -26.41
CA LEU A 306 -10.18 3.39 -27.45
C LEU A 306 -8.70 3.55 -27.76
N ALA A 307 -7.98 2.45 -27.84
CA ALA A 307 -6.58 2.42 -28.25
C ALA A 307 -6.28 1.21 -29.14
N ALA A 308 -5.34 1.38 -30.06
CA ALA A 308 -4.70 0.28 -30.76
C ALA A 308 -3.74 -0.44 -29.80
N LEU A 309 -3.92 -1.75 -29.67
CA LEU A 309 -3.13 -2.59 -28.77
C LEU A 309 -1.66 -2.67 -29.22
N ALA A 310 -0.72 -2.52 -28.29
CA ALA A 310 0.72 -2.66 -28.53
C ALA A 310 1.26 -1.79 -29.68
N SER A 311 0.69 -0.59 -29.83
CA SER A 311 0.94 0.31 -30.95
C SER A 311 2.14 1.24 -30.76
N VAL A 312 2.65 1.41 -29.54
CA VAL A 312 3.77 2.34 -29.27
C VAL A 312 4.95 2.02 -30.19
N CYS A 313 5.41 3.05 -30.89
CA CYS A 313 6.49 3.02 -31.89
C CYS A 313 6.20 2.30 -33.20
N ASP A 314 4.99 1.81 -33.43
CA ASP A 314 4.53 1.42 -34.75
C ASP A 314 4.22 2.67 -35.58
N VAL A 315 4.91 2.86 -36.71
CA VAL A 315 4.76 4.06 -37.55
C VAL A 315 3.32 4.26 -38.06
N GLY A 316 2.54 3.18 -38.23
CA GLY A 316 1.17 3.23 -38.72
C GLY A 316 0.10 3.37 -37.64
N GLU A 317 0.42 3.05 -36.38
CA GLU A 317 -0.58 2.93 -35.31
C GLU A 317 -0.21 3.65 -34.01
N LYS A 318 1.03 4.12 -33.83
CA LYS A 318 1.50 4.66 -32.54
C LYS A 318 0.75 5.88 -32.03
N ALA A 319 -0.02 6.57 -32.87
CA ALA A 319 -0.90 7.67 -32.49
C ALA A 319 -2.38 7.27 -32.37
N MET A 320 -2.71 6.00 -32.56
CA MET A 320 -4.06 5.46 -32.38
C MET A 320 -4.36 5.21 -30.90
N GLY A 321 -4.62 6.29 -30.16
CA GLY A 321 -5.17 6.28 -28.82
C GLY A 321 -6.07 7.49 -28.59
N ALA A 322 -7.25 7.29 -28.01
CA ALA A 322 -8.21 8.35 -27.76
C ALA A 322 -8.95 8.13 -26.43
N THR A 323 -9.07 9.21 -25.65
CA THR A 323 -9.89 9.26 -24.44
C THR A 323 -10.91 10.39 -24.56
N THR A 324 -12.18 10.05 -24.43
CA THR A 324 -13.30 11.00 -24.44
C THR A 324 -13.98 10.99 -23.08
N PHE A 325 -14.10 12.14 -22.42
CA PHE A 325 -14.75 12.19 -21.11
C PHE A 325 -15.50 13.50 -20.91
N ASN A 326 -16.72 13.45 -20.38
CA ASN A 326 -17.57 14.64 -20.27
C ASN A 326 -17.06 15.70 -19.28
N THR A 327 -16.29 15.25 -18.28
CA THR A 327 -15.75 16.06 -17.19
C THR A 327 -14.32 15.64 -16.92
N PRO A 328 -13.36 15.92 -17.82
CA PRO A 328 -12.06 15.25 -17.86
C PRO A 328 -11.13 15.75 -16.74
N VAL A 329 -11.49 15.53 -15.49
CA VAL A 329 -10.76 15.98 -14.30
C VAL A 329 -10.55 14.83 -13.32
N GLY A 330 -9.44 14.92 -12.59
CA GLY A 330 -9.17 14.05 -11.47
C GLY A 330 -8.95 12.59 -11.84
N ASP A 331 -8.85 11.78 -10.79
CA ASP A 331 -8.48 10.38 -10.87
C ASP A 331 -9.29 9.50 -11.83
N PRO A 332 -10.63 9.60 -11.96
CA PRO A 332 -11.33 8.79 -12.95
C PRO A 332 -10.88 9.08 -14.38
N PHE A 333 -10.63 10.34 -14.72
CA PHE A 333 -10.12 10.66 -16.04
C PHE A 333 -8.69 10.16 -16.21
N ASP A 334 -7.79 10.50 -15.28
CA ASP A 334 -6.36 10.22 -15.42
C ASP A 334 -6.03 8.73 -15.33
N VAL A 335 -6.62 8.02 -14.36
CA VAL A 335 -6.27 6.63 -14.04
C VAL A 335 -7.23 5.63 -14.65
N ASP A 336 -8.54 5.84 -14.52
CA ASP A 336 -9.52 4.84 -14.99
C ASP A 336 -9.69 4.87 -16.52
N TYR A 337 -9.32 5.96 -17.19
CA TYR A 337 -9.39 6.09 -18.65
C TYR A 337 -8.02 6.32 -19.29
N VAL A 338 -7.35 7.47 -19.10
CA VAL A 338 -6.13 7.76 -19.88
C VAL A 338 -5.01 6.74 -19.61
N ALA A 339 -4.76 6.38 -18.34
CA ALA A 339 -3.80 5.35 -18.00
C ALA A 339 -4.20 3.95 -18.50
N HIS A 340 -5.50 3.66 -18.60
CA HIS A 340 -6.04 2.40 -19.15
C HIS A 340 -5.80 2.32 -20.66
N GLU A 341 -6.17 3.36 -21.40
CA GLU A 341 -6.01 3.40 -22.85
C GLU A 341 -4.54 3.44 -23.27
N MET A 342 -3.71 4.20 -22.55
CA MET A 342 -2.25 4.11 -22.75
C MET A 342 -1.73 2.71 -22.40
N GLY A 343 -2.35 2.01 -21.45
CA GLY A 343 -2.00 0.64 -21.08
C GLY A 343 -2.19 -0.32 -22.26
N HIS A 344 -3.28 -0.15 -23.01
CA HIS A 344 -3.48 -0.84 -24.29
C HIS A 344 -2.41 -0.47 -25.33
N GLN A 345 -2.07 0.81 -25.49
CA GLN A 345 -0.99 1.19 -26.41
C GLN A 345 0.36 0.53 -26.05
N PHE A 346 0.61 0.31 -24.75
CA PHE A 346 1.75 -0.45 -24.24
C PHE A 346 1.57 -1.98 -24.23
N GLY A 347 0.46 -2.49 -24.75
CA GLY A 347 0.23 -3.92 -25.00
C GLY A 347 -0.52 -4.68 -23.92
N ALA A 348 -1.03 -4.01 -22.89
CA ALA A 348 -1.83 -4.68 -21.86
C ALA A 348 -3.25 -5.00 -22.35
N ASN A 349 -3.76 -6.18 -22.03
CA ASN A 349 -5.14 -6.58 -22.27
C ASN A 349 -6.01 -6.45 -21.02
N HIS A 350 -7.33 -6.46 -21.24
CA HIS A 350 -8.32 -6.48 -20.16
C HIS A 350 -8.15 -7.66 -19.19
N THR A 351 -8.39 -7.44 -17.90
CA THR A 351 -8.19 -8.45 -16.84
C THR A 351 -9.47 -9.05 -16.25
N GLN A 352 -10.63 -8.44 -16.50
CA GLN A 352 -11.92 -8.87 -15.91
C GLN A 352 -12.43 -10.20 -16.46
N ASN A 353 -13.06 -11.01 -15.61
CA ASN A 353 -13.67 -12.29 -15.98
C ASN A 353 -15.20 -12.22 -16.21
N ASN A 354 -15.84 -11.06 -16.04
CA ASN A 354 -17.19 -10.85 -16.56
C ASN A 354 -17.22 -10.91 -18.10
N SER A 355 -18.41 -10.92 -18.71
CA SER A 355 -18.55 -11.08 -20.16
C SER A 355 -18.31 -9.79 -20.98
N CYS A 356 -18.01 -8.66 -20.33
CA CYS A 356 -17.90 -7.38 -21.02
C CYS A 356 -16.50 -7.14 -21.55
N ASN A 357 -16.37 -7.14 -22.87
CA ASN A 357 -15.10 -6.89 -23.58
C ASN A 357 -13.94 -7.75 -23.07
N ARG A 358 -14.24 -8.97 -22.62
CA ARG A 358 -13.29 -9.88 -21.97
C ARG A 358 -12.23 -10.35 -22.94
N ASN A 359 -10.96 -10.28 -22.52
CA ASN A 359 -9.87 -10.98 -23.18
C ASN A 359 -9.65 -12.35 -22.52
N ASN A 360 -9.86 -13.45 -23.26
CA ASN A 360 -9.80 -14.80 -22.70
C ASN A 360 -8.44 -15.14 -22.06
N ALA A 361 -7.33 -14.67 -22.62
CA ALA A 361 -6.00 -15.06 -22.18
C ALA A 361 -5.60 -14.39 -20.87
N THR A 362 -6.16 -13.22 -20.57
CA THR A 362 -5.77 -12.37 -19.44
C THR A 362 -6.90 -12.12 -18.43
N ALA A 363 -8.06 -12.73 -18.59
CA ALA A 363 -9.23 -12.58 -17.73
C ALA A 363 -9.08 -13.25 -16.34
N VAL A 364 -8.13 -12.76 -15.54
CA VAL A 364 -7.69 -13.34 -14.26
C VAL A 364 -8.28 -12.66 -13.02
N GLU A 365 -9.06 -11.60 -13.18
CA GLU A 365 -9.74 -10.93 -12.06
C GLU A 365 -11.24 -11.27 -12.02
N PRO A 366 -11.83 -11.52 -10.83
CA PRO A 366 -13.25 -11.79 -10.72
C PRO A 366 -14.09 -10.57 -11.10
N GLY A 367 -15.34 -10.81 -11.50
CA GLY A 367 -16.33 -9.79 -11.84
C GLY A 367 -15.80 -8.78 -12.84
N SER A 368 -15.97 -7.50 -12.54
CA SER A 368 -15.46 -6.38 -13.31
C SER A 368 -13.97 -6.08 -13.11
N GLY A 369 -13.26 -6.84 -12.27
CA GLY A 369 -11.88 -6.53 -11.90
C GLY A 369 -11.71 -5.32 -10.98
N SER A 370 -10.47 -5.11 -10.55
CA SER A 370 -10.05 -4.13 -9.54
C SER A 370 -8.77 -3.37 -9.88
N THR A 371 -8.00 -3.81 -10.89
CA THR A 371 -6.78 -3.12 -11.36
C THR A 371 -7.06 -2.20 -12.55
N ILE A 372 -6.06 -1.42 -13.00
CA ILE A 372 -6.20 -0.43 -14.08
C ILE A 372 -6.82 -1.02 -15.34
N MET A 373 -6.41 -2.22 -15.76
CA MET A 373 -6.92 -2.86 -16.98
C MET A 373 -8.22 -3.66 -16.76
N GLY A 374 -8.80 -3.57 -15.57
CA GLY A 374 -10.15 -4.06 -15.29
C GLY A 374 -11.21 -2.99 -15.59
N TYR A 375 -12.47 -3.40 -15.54
CA TYR A 375 -13.66 -2.58 -15.77
C TYR A 375 -14.36 -2.22 -14.45
N ALA A 376 -13.60 -1.91 -13.40
CA ALA A 376 -14.14 -1.50 -12.10
C ALA A 376 -15.19 -0.39 -12.26
N GLY A 377 -16.40 -0.66 -11.76
CA GLY A 377 -17.55 0.25 -11.85
C GLY A 377 -18.17 0.43 -13.24
N ILE A 378 -17.58 -0.15 -14.29
CA ILE A 378 -18.02 0.01 -15.68
C ILE A 378 -19.04 -1.07 -16.06
N CYS A 379 -18.76 -2.34 -15.76
CA CYS A 379 -19.64 -3.43 -16.15
C CYS A 379 -19.89 -4.45 -15.05
N ALA A 380 -21.16 -4.65 -14.70
CA ALA A 380 -21.58 -5.55 -13.65
C ALA A 380 -21.25 -7.04 -13.96
N PRO A 381 -21.04 -7.89 -12.94
CA PRO A 381 -21.07 -7.55 -11.51
C PRO A 381 -19.79 -6.82 -11.07
N ASN A 382 -19.95 -5.65 -10.45
CA ASN A 382 -18.85 -4.74 -10.12
C ASN A 382 -18.17 -5.14 -8.81
N VAL A 383 -16.85 -5.35 -8.84
CA VAL A 383 -16.04 -5.67 -7.64
C VAL A 383 -15.86 -4.44 -6.75
N GLN A 384 -15.68 -3.29 -7.38
CA GLN A 384 -15.58 -1.96 -6.79
C GLN A 384 -15.98 -0.91 -7.83
N GLN A 385 -16.02 0.38 -7.46
CA GLN A 385 -16.51 1.47 -8.32
C GLN A 385 -15.45 2.11 -9.22
N ASN A 386 -14.20 2.15 -8.78
CA ASN A 386 -13.09 2.78 -9.52
C ASN A 386 -11.87 1.84 -9.47
N SER A 387 -10.97 1.89 -10.45
CA SER A 387 -9.83 0.95 -10.53
C SER A 387 -8.71 1.34 -9.57
N ASN A 388 -8.09 0.40 -8.86
CA ASN A 388 -6.91 0.77 -8.05
C ASN A 388 -5.73 1.15 -8.96
N SER A 389 -4.93 2.15 -8.57
CA SER A 389 -3.85 2.74 -9.39
C SER A 389 -2.60 1.86 -9.52
N TYR A 390 -2.75 0.61 -9.97
CA TYR A 390 -1.67 -0.33 -10.30
C TYR A 390 -2.13 -1.36 -11.35
N PHE A 391 -1.15 -1.94 -12.05
CA PHE A 391 -1.37 -3.01 -13.02
C PHE A 391 -1.35 -4.39 -12.35
N HIS A 392 -2.21 -5.29 -12.82
CA HIS A 392 -2.19 -6.71 -12.45
C HIS A 392 -0.89 -7.36 -12.92
N GLY A 393 -0.40 -8.39 -12.22
CA GLY A 393 0.80 -9.13 -12.59
C GLY A 393 0.81 -9.75 -13.99
N ILE A 394 -0.37 -9.90 -14.63
CA ILE A 394 -0.46 -10.33 -16.04
C ILE A 394 -0.14 -9.17 -16.99
N ASN A 395 -0.63 -7.96 -16.71
CA ASN A 395 -0.34 -6.79 -17.52
C ASN A 395 1.11 -6.33 -17.38
N LEU A 396 1.70 -6.47 -16.18
CA LEU A 396 3.13 -6.24 -15.98
C LEU A 396 3.97 -7.14 -16.91
N GLN A 397 3.54 -8.40 -17.09
CA GLN A 397 4.17 -9.33 -18.02
C GLN A 397 3.94 -8.94 -19.49
N GLU A 398 2.71 -8.58 -19.88
CA GLU A 398 2.41 -8.16 -21.26
C GLU A 398 3.20 -6.93 -21.67
N ILE A 399 3.11 -5.85 -20.88
CA ILE A 399 3.83 -4.60 -21.13
C ILE A 399 5.33 -4.87 -21.12
N GLY A 400 5.82 -5.61 -20.12
CA GLY A 400 7.23 -5.96 -19.98
C GLY A 400 7.78 -6.71 -21.19
N ASN A 401 7.04 -7.69 -21.71
CA ASN A 401 7.39 -8.42 -22.94
C ASN A 401 7.42 -7.50 -24.15
N PHE A 402 6.42 -6.63 -24.30
CA PHE A 402 6.33 -5.70 -25.42
C PHE A 402 7.49 -4.70 -25.44
N VAL A 403 7.71 -3.98 -24.33
CA VAL A 403 8.75 -2.94 -24.25
C VAL A 403 10.18 -3.49 -24.19
N SER A 404 10.32 -4.77 -23.88
CA SER A 404 11.62 -5.48 -23.89
C SER A 404 11.87 -6.24 -25.20
N SER A 405 10.90 -6.27 -26.13
CA SER A 405 11.06 -6.92 -27.42
C SER A 405 12.27 -6.36 -28.17
N PRO A 406 13.07 -7.19 -28.87
CA PRO A 406 14.18 -6.72 -29.71
C PRO A 406 13.77 -5.71 -30.79
N THR A 407 12.51 -5.75 -31.24
CA THR A 407 11.98 -4.83 -32.25
C THR A 407 11.55 -3.49 -31.66
N HIS A 408 11.39 -3.39 -30.34
CA HIS A 408 10.90 -2.21 -29.65
C HIS A 408 12.06 -1.30 -29.22
N THR A 409 12.51 -0.42 -30.14
CA THR A 409 13.82 0.27 -30.04
C THR A 409 13.76 1.79 -29.90
N CYS A 410 12.57 2.40 -30.02
CA CYS A 410 12.37 3.85 -30.01
C CYS A 410 12.69 4.55 -28.67
N ALA A 411 12.54 3.85 -27.54
CA ALA A 411 12.68 4.45 -26.22
C ALA A 411 14.12 4.85 -25.93
N VAL A 412 14.30 5.99 -25.26
CA VAL A 412 15.58 6.31 -24.63
C VAL A 412 15.68 5.51 -23.33
N ARG A 413 16.71 4.67 -23.22
CA ARG A 413 16.87 3.74 -22.09
C ARG A 413 17.92 4.25 -21.12
N THR A 414 17.57 4.29 -19.83
CA THR A 414 18.50 4.64 -18.75
C THR A 414 18.56 3.49 -17.75
N PRO A 415 19.74 2.98 -17.37
CA PRO A 415 19.85 1.93 -16.36
C PRO A 415 19.19 2.36 -15.04
N ILE A 416 18.46 1.43 -14.43
CA ILE A 416 17.90 1.59 -13.08
C ILE A 416 18.45 0.48 -12.17
N PRO A 417 18.38 0.65 -10.84
CA PRO A 417 18.76 -0.41 -9.91
C PRO A 417 18.11 -1.77 -10.22
N PRO A 418 18.83 -2.88 -9.98
CA PRO A 418 18.36 -4.21 -10.33
C PRO A 418 17.08 -4.56 -9.58
N ALA A 419 16.29 -5.45 -10.17
CA ALA A 419 15.11 -6.00 -9.53
C ALA A 419 15.45 -6.80 -8.26
N PRO A 420 14.49 -6.91 -7.31
CA PRO A 420 14.63 -7.79 -6.17
C PRO A 420 14.72 -9.25 -6.62
N THR A 421 15.42 -10.08 -5.83
CA THR A 421 15.44 -11.53 -6.03
C THR A 421 14.36 -12.16 -5.18
N VAL A 422 13.42 -12.87 -5.80
CA VAL A 422 12.34 -13.60 -5.10
C VAL A 422 12.74 -15.07 -5.01
N ASN A 423 12.66 -15.66 -3.82
CA ASN A 423 12.96 -17.08 -3.65
C ASN A 423 11.95 -17.94 -4.42
N PRO A 424 12.38 -19.09 -5.00
CA PRO A 424 11.46 -20.05 -5.61
C PRO A 424 10.35 -20.46 -4.65
N LEU A 425 9.13 -20.49 -5.17
CA LEU A 425 7.94 -20.91 -4.42
C LEU A 425 7.62 -22.37 -4.72
N THR A 426 7.20 -23.10 -3.69
CA THR A 426 6.65 -24.46 -3.84
C THR A 426 5.14 -24.41 -3.82
N GLY A 427 4.50 -25.29 -4.61
CA GLY A 427 3.04 -25.45 -4.57
C GLY A 427 2.55 -25.91 -3.20
N LEU A 428 1.32 -25.52 -2.85
CA LEU A 428 0.65 -25.88 -1.60
C LEU A 428 -0.51 -26.84 -1.85
N VAL A 429 -0.79 -27.72 -0.89
CA VAL A 429 -2.03 -28.50 -0.83
C VAL A 429 -2.81 -28.04 0.39
N ILE A 430 -4.05 -27.62 0.19
CA ILE A 430 -4.93 -27.08 1.24
C ILE A 430 -6.25 -27.85 1.31
N PRO A 431 -6.87 -27.99 2.50
CA PRO A 431 -8.22 -28.55 2.61
C PRO A 431 -9.28 -27.64 1.98
N ALA A 432 -10.38 -28.23 1.52
CA ALA A 432 -11.52 -27.46 1.01
C ALA A 432 -12.17 -26.58 2.09
N ASN A 433 -12.85 -25.51 1.65
CA ASN A 433 -13.57 -24.55 2.49
C ASN A 433 -12.73 -23.96 3.64
N THR A 434 -11.42 -23.81 3.44
CA THR A 434 -10.49 -23.41 4.50
C THR A 434 -9.66 -22.19 4.09
N PRO A 435 -9.59 -21.14 4.93
CA PRO A 435 -8.71 -19.99 4.71
C PRO A 435 -7.24 -20.40 4.55
N PHE A 436 -6.53 -19.73 3.65
CA PHE A 436 -5.13 -20.03 3.37
C PHE A 436 -4.27 -18.77 3.24
N ALA A 437 -2.96 -18.93 3.38
CA ALA A 437 -2.01 -17.83 3.29
C ALA A 437 -0.90 -18.15 2.30
N LEU A 438 -0.51 -17.14 1.54
CA LEU A 438 0.59 -17.19 0.58
C LEU A 438 1.69 -16.27 1.07
N SER A 439 2.92 -16.77 1.17
CA SER A 439 4.07 -16.04 1.70
C SER A 439 5.23 -16.12 0.72
N ALA A 440 5.90 -15.00 0.50
CA ALA A 440 7.12 -14.91 -0.30
C ALA A 440 8.27 -14.37 0.54
N PHE A 441 9.49 -14.68 0.11
CA PHE A 441 10.70 -14.04 0.62
C PHE A 441 11.44 -13.43 -0.57
N ALA A 442 11.79 -12.15 -0.44
CA ALA A 442 12.57 -11.45 -1.46
C ALA A 442 13.68 -10.65 -0.80
N THR A 443 14.83 -10.60 -1.46
CA THR A 443 15.97 -9.77 -1.06
C THR A 443 16.12 -8.59 -2.03
N ASN A 444 16.44 -7.42 -1.48
CA ASN A 444 16.65 -6.21 -2.26
C ASN A 444 18.05 -5.64 -2.02
N THR A 445 18.82 -5.43 -3.09
CA THR A 445 20.14 -4.79 -3.01
C THR A 445 20.09 -3.29 -3.30
N SER A 446 18.94 -2.74 -3.74
CA SER A 446 18.81 -1.31 -4.08
C SER A 446 18.64 -0.39 -2.86
N GLY A 447 18.23 -0.95 -1.71
CA GLY A 447 17.89 -0.20 -0.50
C GLY A 447 16.46 0.35 -0.46
N SER A 448 15.70 0.23 -1.54
CA SER A 448 14.30 0.64 -1.61
C SER A 448 13.38 -0.31 -0.83
N VAL A 449 12.20 0.19 -0.42
CA VAL A 449 11.19 -0.63 0.26
C VAL A 449 10.44 -1.50 -0.72
N LEU A 450 10.39 -2.80 -0.46
CA LEU A 450 9.63 -3.73 -1.28
C LEU A 450 8.13 -3.71 -0.95
N THR A 451 7.31 -3.82 -1.98
CA THR A 451 5.88 -4.13 -1.85
C THR A 451 5.53 -5.38 -2.65
N TYR A 452 4.52 -6.11 -2.18
CA TYR A 452 4.13 -7.42 -2.66
C TYR A 452 2.67 -7.39 -3.08
N THR A 453 2.36 -7.99 -4.22
CA THR A 453 1.00 -8.22 -4.69
C THR A 453 0.85 -9.68 -5.02
N TRP A 454 -0.01 -10.38 -4.28
CA TRP A 454 -0.37 -11.76 -4.57
C TRP A 454 -1.65 -11.78 -5.38
N GLU A 455 -1.67 -12.47 -6.51
CA GLU A 455 -2.76 -12.43 -7.49
C GLU A 455 -3.05 -13.83 -8.03
N GLN A 456 -4.32 -14.16 -8.25
CA GLN A 456 -4.70 -15.38 -8.94
C GLN A 456 -4.49 -15.20 -10.45
N MET A 457 -4.10 -16.27 -11.14
CA MET A 457 -3.73 -16.26 -12.56
C MET A 457 -4.60 -17.20 -13.41
N ASP A 458 -5.63 -17.79 -12.82
CA ASP A 458 -6.62 -18.64 -13.49
C ASP A 458 -7.55 -17.78 -14.35
N ASN A 459 -7.61 -18.04 -15.66
CA ASN A 459 -8.29 -17.20 -16.64
C ASN A 459 -9.55 -17.86 -17.24
N GLU A 460 -9.92 -19.06 -16.81
CA GLU A 460 -11.08 -19.77 -17.35
C GLU A 460 -12.36 -18.97 -17.10
N ILE A 461 -13.34 -19.15 -17.99
CA ILE A 461 -14.67 -18.57 -17.80
C ILE A 461 -15.32 -19.26 -16.60
N SER A 462 -15.78 -18.47 -15.65
CA SER A 462 -16.46 -18.96 -14.43
C SER A 462 -17.66 -18.07 -14.09
N PRO A 463 -18.65 -18.56 -13.32
CA PRO A 463 -19.74 -17.72 -12.83
C PRO A 463 -19.23 -16.53 -12.02
N GLN A 464 -19.84 -15.34 -12.22
CA GLN A 464 -19.49 -14.11 -11.50
C GLN A 464 -20.72 -13.54 -10.80
N PRO A 465 -20.67 -13.20 -9.49
CA PRO A 465 -19.54 -13.38 -8.57
C PRO A 465 -19.11 -14.85 -8.40
N PRO A 466 -17.84 -15.10 -8.02
CA PRO A 466 -17.30 -16.46 -7.92
C PRO A 466 -18.12 -17.39 -7.01
N GLN A 467 -18.12 -18.68 -7.32
CA GLN A 467 -18.81 -19.72 -6.54
C GLN A 467 -17.82 -20.74 -5.99
N SER A 468 -18.07 -21.27 -4.79
CA SER A 468 -17.13 -22.18 -4.11
C SER A 468 -16.93 -23.50 -4.86
N ASP A 469 -17.92 -23.95 -5.61
CA ASP A 469 -17.91 -25.18 -6.40
C ASP A 469 -17.37 -25.00 -7.83
N SER A 470 -16.92 -23.79 -8.18
CA SER A 470 -16.32 -23.52 -9.50
C SER A 470 -15.04 -24.32 -9.69
N LEU A 471 -14.94 -25.06 -10.80
CA LEU A 471 -13.79 -25.91 -11.13
C LEU A 471 -12.61 -25.15 -11.74
N GLY A 472 -12.81 -23.89 -12.15
CA GLY A 472 -11.81 -23.02 -12.80
C GLY A 472 -12.11 -21.55 -12.59
N GLY A 473 -11.30 -20.67 -13.19
CA GLY A 473 -11.48 -19.22 -13.16
C GLY A 473 -11.14 -18.55 -11.81
N PRO A 474 -11.20 -17.21 -11.77
CA PRO A 474 -10.73 -16.45 -10.62
C PRO A 474 -11.76 -16.36 -9.49
N ASN A 475 -11.33 -16.71 -8.28
CA ASN A 475 -12.09 -16.66 -7.03
C ASN A 475 -11.63 -15.54 -6.08
N PHE A 476 -10.44 -14.96 -6.30
CA PHE A 476 -9.83 -13.98 -5.39
C PHE A 476 -9.49 -12.69 -6.13
N ARG A 477 -10.11 -11.58 -5.73
CA ARG A 477 -9.81 -10.23 -6.25
C ARG A 477 -8.36 -9.82 -5.98
N SER A 478 -7.85 -8.85 -6.72
CA SER A 478 -6.57 -8.22 -6.39
C SER A 478 -6.71 -7.11 -5.34
N PHE A 479 -5.62 -6.82 -4.63
CA PHE A 479 -5.50 -5.74 -3.65
C PHE A 479 -4.21 -4.94 -3.90
N PRO A 480 -4.20 -3.63 -3.55
CA PRO A 480 -3.03 -2.77 -3.74
C PRO A 480 -1.72 -3.35 -3.16
N PRO A 481 -0.55 -3.01 -3.74
CA PRO A 481 0.75 -3.47 -3.26
C PRO A 481 0.94 -3.27 -1.76
N HIS A 482 1.38 -4.32 -1.08
CA HIS A 482 1.41 -4.40 0.38
C HIS A 482 2.82 -4.66 0.93
N LEU A 483 3.19 -4.12 2.09
CA LEU A 483 4.51 -4.28 2.73
C LEU A 483 4.72 -5.70 3.27
N SER A 484 3.64 -6.34 3.74
CA SER A 484 3.67 -7.77 4.10
C SER A 484 3.87 -8.61 2.84
N SER A 485 4.85 -9.51 2.89
CA SER A 485 5.03 -10.55 1.88
C SER A 485 4.03 -11.70 2.00
N THR A 486 3.21 -11.69 3.04
CA THR A 486 2.13 -12.66 3.29
C THR A 486 0.77 -12.06 2.94
N ARG A 487 0.00 -12.75 2.09
CA ARG A 487 -1.43 -12.48 1.82
C ARG A 487 -2.27 -13.59 2.44
N PHE A 488 -3.27 -13.21 3.25
CA PHE A 488 -4.31 -14.10 3.77
C PHE A 488 -5.51 -14.08 2.81
N LEU A 489 -6.08 -15.25 2.53
CA LEU A 489 -7.20 -15.42 1.61
C LEU A 489 -8.35 -16.21 2.28
N PRO A 490 -9.53 -15.60 2.49
CA PRO A 490 -9.81 -14.17 2.34
C PRO A 490 -8.97 -13.29 3.27
N ASN A 491 -8.97 -11.98 3.03
CA ASN A 491 -8.25 -11.04 3.89
C ASN A 491 -8.74 -11.10 5.35
N LEU A 492 -7.83 -10.81 6.29
CA LEU A 492 -8.10 -10.94 7.74
C LEU A 492 -9.27 -10.08 8.22
N THR A 493 -9.45 -8.88 7.66
CA THR A 493 -10.55 -7.98 8.03
C THR A 493 -11.91 -8.58 7.64
N SER A 494 -12.04 -9.17 6.44
CA SER A 494 -13.25 -9.90 6.04
C SER A 494 -13.49 -11.12 6.94
N LEU A 495 -12.45 -11.85 7.32
CA LEU A 495 -12.58 -12.98 8.25
C LEU A 495 -13.02 -12.54 9.66
N ALA A 496 -12.47 -11.44 10.18
CA ALA A 496 -12.84 -10.87 11.46
C ALA A 496 -14.31 -10.42 11.52
N ASN A 497 -14.82 -9.89 10.39
CA ASN A 497 -16.19 -9.41 10.23
C ASN A 497 -17.18 -10.48 9.74
N ASN A 498 -16.70 -11.71 9.48
CA ASN A 498 -17.50 -12.79 8.89
C ASN A 498 -18.13 -12.41 7.53
N GLY A 499 -17.36 -11.72 6.69
CA GLY A 499 -17.71 -11.31 5.35
C GLY A 499 -17.72 -9.79 5.13
N PRO A 500 -18.11 -9.32 3.93
CA PRO A 500 -18.54 -10.14 2.79
C PRO A 500 -17.38 -10.91 2.13
N PHE A 501 -17.66 -12.11 1.63
CA PHE A 501 -16.71 -12.98 0.92
C PHE A 501 -16.97 -13.04 -0.60
N THR A 502 -17.84 -12.17 -1.12
CA THR A 502 -18.34 -12.18 -2.51
C THR A 502 -17.25 -12.24 -3.58
N TRP A 503 -16.06 -11.70 -3.30
CA TRP A 503 -14.95 -11.57 -4.25
C TRP A 503 -13.66 -12.28 -3.79
N GLU A 504 -13.74 -13.03 -2.69
CA GLU A 504 -12.69 -13.90 -2.19
C GLU A 504 -13.36 -15.18 -1.68
N VAL A 505 -13.59 -16.13 -2.59
CA VAL A 505 -14.40 -17.33 -2.34
C VAL A 505 -13.52 -18.56 -2.21
N LEU A 506 -13.57 -19.19 -1.05
CA LEU A 506 -12.84 -20.42 -0.77
C LEU A 506 -13.42 -21.60 -1.59
N PRO A 507 -12.58 -22.40 -2.28
CA PRO A 507 -13.08 -23.55 -3.03
C PRO A 507 -13.62 -24.65 -2.11
N SER A 508 -14.78 -25.20 -2.46
CA SER A 508 -15.39 -26.37 -1.82
C SER A 508 -15.11 -27.68 -2.56
N VAL A 509 -14.39 -27.62 -3.68
CA VAL A 509 -14.08 -28.72 -4.59
C VAL A 509 -12.58 -28.87 -4.78
N SER A 510 -12.13 -30.06 -5.17
CA SER A 510 -10.72 -30.25 -5.53
C SER A 510 -10.41 -29.53 -6.83
N ARG A 511 -9.45 -28.61 -6.80
CA ARG A 511 -8.97 -27.87 -7.97
C ARG A 511 -7.56 -27.35 -7.75
N ILE A 512 -6.85 -27.07 -8.84
CA ILE A 512 -5.57 -26.36 -8.81
C ILE A 512 -5.86 -24.91 -9.16
N MET A 513 -5.36 -23.99 -8.34
CA MET A 513 -5.37 -22.56 -8.59
C MET A 513 -3.94 -22.08 -8.82
N HIS A 514 -3.76 -21.15 -9.74
CA HIS A 514 -2.46 -20.57 -10.07
C HIS A 514 -2.35 -19.19 -9.43
N PHE A 515 -1.24 -18.93 -8.74
CA PHE A 515 -0.99 -17.64 -8.11
C PHE A 515 0.37 -17.09 -8.52
N ARG A 516 0.44 -15.77 -8.61
CA ARG A 516 1.66 -14.98 -8.81
C ARG A 516 1.88 -14.09 -7.61
N VAL A 517 3.13 -13.97 -7.17
CA VAL A 517 3.58 -12.82 -6.39
C VAL A 517 4.34 -11.86 -7.28
N SER A 518 3.91 -10.61 -7.35
CA SER A 518 4.62 -9.50 -7.98
C SER A 518 5.31 -8.69 -6.89
N VAL A 519 6.64 -8.53 -6.95
CA VAL A 519 7.46 -7.80 -5.99
C VAL A 519 7.97 -6.52 -6.64
N ARG A 520 7.48 -5.38 -6.16
CA ARG A 520 7.86 -4.05 -6.63
C ARG A 520 9.03 -3.52 -5.82
N ASN A 521 10.04 -3.00 -6.50
CA ASN A 521 11.23 -2.42 -5.87
C ASN A 521 10.95 -1.02 -5.30
N ASN A 522 10.01 -0.27 -5.89
CA ASN A 522 9.65 1.11 -5.54
C ASN A 522 10.86 2.05 -5.56
N THR A 523 11.75 1.85 -6.53
CA THR A 523 12.94 2.66 -6.68
C THR A 523 12.61 4.05 -7.23
N PRO A 524 13.11 5.13 -6.60
CA PRO A 524 13.02 6.48 -7.14
C PRO A 524 13.49 6.58 -8.61
N GLY A 525 12.70 7.27 -9.44
CA GLY A 525 13.02 7.46 -10.86
C GLY A 525 12.81 6.23 -11.76
N GLY A 526 12.24 5.13 -11.26
CA GLY A 526 11.89 3.95 -12.06
C GLY A 526 12.22 2.64 -11.35
N SER A 527 11.27 1.70 -11.36
CA SER A 527 11.36 0.46 -10.58
C SER A 527 11.46 -0.78 -11.47
N CYS A 528 12.53 -1.55 -11.29
CA CYS A 528 12.63 -2.89 -11.87
C CYS A 528 11.97 -3.89 -10.93
N ASN A 529 10.94 -4.59 -11.41
CA ASN A 529 10.09 -5.46 -10.60
C ASN A 529 10.32 -6.93 -10.95
N ALA A 530 10.11 -7.82 -9.98
CA ALA A 530 10.24 -9.27 -10.15
C ALA A 530 8.93 -10.00 -9.82
N TYR A 531 8.83 -11.26 -10.22
CA TYR A 531 7.71 -12.11 -9.84
C TYR A 531 8.13 -13.55 -9.65
N GLN A 532 7.26 -14.33 -9.01
CA GLN A 532 7.34 -15.77 -8.94
C GLN A 532 5.94 -16.36 -8.97
N ASP A 533 5.76 -17.46 -9.70
CA ASP A 533 4.50 -18.20 -9.78
C ASP A 533 4.52 -19.42 -8.85
N THR A 534 3.34 -19.80 -8.37
CA THR A 534 3.11 -21.01 -7.57
C THR A 534 1.70 -21.55 -7.80
N THR A 535 1.41 -22.72 -7.25
CA THR A 535 0.09 -23.36 -7.30
C THR A 535 -0.47 -23.59 -5.90
N VAL A 536 -1.79 -23.54 -5.79
CA VAL A 536 -2.54 -23.94 -4.60
C VAL A 536 -3.53 -25.01 -5.03
N THR A 537 -3.32 -26.23 -4.56
CA THR A 537 -4.21 -27.36 -4.81
C THR A 537 -5.17 -27.49 -3.64
N THR A 538 -6.45 -27.26 -3.87
CA THR A 538 -7.49 -27.60 -2.90
C THR A 538 -7.80 -29.09 -3.00
N ASP A 539 -7.94 -29.77 -1.86
CA ASP A 539 -8.42 -31.15 -1.76
C ASP A 539 -9.73 -31.22 -0.96
N ALA A 540 -10.81 -31.64 -1.61
CA ALA A 540 -12.13 -31.82 -1.02
C ALA A 540 -12.29 -33.08 -0.16
N SER A 541 -11.31 -33.99 -0.13
CA SER A 541 -11.28 -35.11 0.82
C SER A 541 -10.86 -34.69 2.24
N ALA A 542 -10.32 -33.48 2.38
CA ALA A 542 -9.97 -32.84 3.65
C ALA A 542 -10.73 -31.52 3.82
N GLY A 543 -10.92 -31.12 5.08
CA GLY A 543 -11.60 -29.89 5.46
C GLY A 543 -13.11 -30.02 5.71
N PRO A 544 -13.76 -28.91 6.11
CA PRO A 544 -13.13 -27.63 6.47
C PRO A 544 -12.30 -27.73 7.76
N PHE A 545 -11.15 -27.05 7.80
CA PHE A 545 -10.36 -26.91 9.02
C PHE A 545 -10.95 -25.78 9.88
N LEU A 546 -11.58 -26.14 11.00
CA LEU A 546 -12.40 -25.20 11.78
C LEU A 546 -11.97 -25.08 13.24
N LEU A 547 -11.76 -23.86 13.72
CA LEU A 547 -11.57 -23.55 15.13
C LEU A 547 -12.91 -23.52 15.87
N ASN A 548 -13.11 -24.46 16.79
CA ASN A 548 -14.36 -24.61 17.56
C ASN A 548 -14.34 -23.84 18.88
N TYR A 549 -13.18 -23.73 19.54
CA TYR A 549 -13.05 -23.02 20.81
C TYR A 549 -11.72 -22.26 20.89
N PRO A 550 -11.72 -20.94 21.20
CA PRO A 550 -12.85 -20.14 21.72
C PRO A 550 -13.66 -19.39 20.65
N SER A 551 -14.68 -20.01 20.03
CA SER A 551 -15.46 -19.38 18.95
C SER A 551 -16.85 -18.89 19.37
N ALA A 552 -17.33 -19.22 20.56
CA ALA A 552 -18.64 -18.76 21.07
C ALA A 552 -18.57 -17.32 21.63
N ARG A 553 -19.72 -16.64 21.72
CA ARG A 553 -19.83 -15.31 22.34
C ARG A 553 -19.62 -15.39 23.85
N ASN A 554 -19.17 -14.28 24.44
CA ASN A 554 -19.03 -14.09 25.90
C ASN A 554 -18.03 -15.03 26.59
N ILE A 555 -17.09 -15.63 25.85
CA ILE A 555 -15.98 -16.36 26.45
C ILE A 555 -15.09 -15.37 27.21
N GLN A 556 -14.69 -15.74 28.43
CA GLN A 556 -13.75 -14.98 29.24
C GLN A 556 -12.60 -15.87 29.68
N TRP A 557 -11.39 -15.43 29.39
CA TRP A 557 -10.15 -16.04 29.85
C TRP A 557 -9.45 -15.11 30.83
N LEU A 558 -8.73 -15.70 31.77
CA LEU A 558 -7.82 -14.97 32.66
C LEU A 558 -6.42 -15.00 32.04
N GLY A 559 -5.72 -13.87 32.02
CA GLY A 559 -4.30 -13.83 31.70
C GLY A 559 -3.50 -14.75 32.61
N ASP A 560 -2.33 -15.22 32.17
CA ASP A 560 -1.47 -16.16 32.89
C ASP A 560 -2.12 -17.52 33.25
N SER A 561 -3.36 -17.78 32.82
CA SER A 561 -4.04 -19.05 33.04
C SER A 561 -3.82 -20.01 31.88
N THR A 562 -3.99 -21.30 32.15
CA THR A 562 -3.94 -22.34 31.12
C THR A 562 -5.35 -22.57 30.56
N GLN A 563 -5.52 -22.34 29.26
CA GLN A 563 -6.78 -22.53 28.55
C GLN A 563 -6.65 -23.59 27.46
N VAL A 564 -7.77 -24.21 27.12
CA VAL A 564 -7.83 -25.17 26.00
C VAL A 564 -8.15 -24.43 24.71
N VAL A 565 -7.56 -24.86 23.60
CA VAL A 565 -7.92 -24.48 22.24
C VAL A 565 -8.31 -25.75 21.49
N ARG A 566 -9.43 -25.74 20.77
CA ARG A 566 -9.96 -26.92 20.06
C ARG A 566 -10.35 -26.61 18.62
N TRP A 567 -9.98 -27.49 17.70
CA TRP A 567 -10.29 -27.38 16.28
C TRP A 567 -10.68 -28.75 15.69
N GLN A 568 -11.28 -28.73 14.51
CA GLN A 568 -11.52 -29.92 13.70
C GLN A 568 -10.30 -30.18 12.82
N VAL A 569 -9.66 -31.34 13.01
CA VAL A 569 -8.50 -31.74 12.18
C VAL A 569 -8.92 -31.98 10.74
N ALA A 570 -10.09 -32.58 10.51
CA ALA A 570 -10.72 -32.73 9.19
C ALA A 570 -9.77 -33.31 8.12
N ASN A 571 -9.09 -34.42 8.43
CA ASN A 571 -8.13 -35.12 7.56
C ASN A 571 -6.92 -34.26 7.10
N THR A 572 -6.70 -33.08 7.67
CA THR A 572 -5.55 -32.23 7.28
C THR A 572 -4.20 -32.79 7.69
N ASN A 573 -4.18 -33.71 8.66
CA ASN A 573 -3.00 -34.44 9.09
C ASN A 573 -2.72 -35.70 8.24
N GLU A 574 -3.57 -36.01 7.25
CA GLU A 574 -3.42 -37.16 6.37
C GLU A 574 -3.00 -36.72 4.95
N PRO A 575 -2.44 -37.63 4.13
CA PRO A 575 -2.18 -37.34 2.73
C PRO A 575 -3.46 -36.97 1.96
N PRO A 576 -3.40 -36.00 1.03
CA PRO A 576 -2.19 -35.30 0.55
C PRO A 576 -1.87 -34.00 1.30
N VAL A 577 -2.69 -33.54 2.25
CA VAL A 577 -2.46 -32.28 2.99
C VAL A 577 -1.25 -32.38 3.94
N ASN A 578 -1.11 -33.49 4.66
CA ASN A 578 0.08 -33.86 5.45
C ASN A 578 0.58 -32.79 6.44
N VAL A 579 -0.30 -32.16 7.20
CA VAL A 579 0.07 -31.21 8.26
C VAL A 579 -0.04 -31.86 9.64
N ASP A 580 1.08 -32.36 10.15
CA ASP A 580 1.18 -33.01 11.46
C ASP A 580 1.18 -32.03 12.64
N PHE A 581 1.52 -30.76 12.39
CA PHE A 581 1.70 -29.75 13.44
C PHE A 581 1.02 -28.43 13.08
N VAL A 582 0.64 -27.67 14.11
CA VAL A 582 0.04 -26.34 14.01
C VAL A 582 0.73 -25.35 14.95
N ASN A 583 0.60 -24.07 14.63
CA ASN A 583 0.91 -22.92 15.47
C ASN A 583 -0.39 -22.29 15.97
N ILE A 584 -0.39 -21.79 17.20
CA ILE A 584 -1.50 -21.06 17.78
C ILE A 584 -1.06 -19.60 17.94
N LEU A 585 -1.81 -18.69 17.34
CA LEU A 585 -1.57 -17.26 17.41
C LEU A 585 -2.75 -16.54 18.06
N LEU A 586 -2.46 -15.41 18.71
CA LEU A 586 -3.42 -14.56 19.39
C LEU A 586 -3.44 -13.17 18.72
N SER A 587 -4.65 -12.67 18.51
CA SER A 587 -4.97 -11.29 18.18
C SER A 587 -5.55 -10.60 19.42
N ILE A 588 -5.28 -9.30 19.59
CA ILE A 588 -5.93 -8.45 20.60
C ILE A 588 -6.74 -7.32 19.98
N ASP A 589 -6.74 -7.20 18.65
CA ASP A 589 -7.31 -6.09 17.87
C ASP A 589 -8.56 -6.51 17.06
N GLY A 590 -9.24 -7.56 17.51
CA GLY A 590 -10.47 -8.06 16.88
C GLY A 590 -10.25 -9.03 15.73
N GLY A 591 -9.01 -9.46 15.48
CA GLY A 591 -8.63 -10.34 14.38
C GLY A 591 -8.06 -9.62 13.16
N ASN A 592 -7.73 -8.34 13.29
CA ASN A 592 -7.11 -7.56 12.22
C ASN A 592 -5.62 -7.93 12.04
N SER A 593 -4.95 -8.32 13.13
CA SER A 593 -3.60 -8.87 13.12
C SER A 593 -3.41 -9.97 14.18
N TYR A 594 -2.43 -10.86 13.97
CA TYR A 594 -2.11 -11.97 14.89
C TYR A 594 -0.62 -11.96 15.29
N PRO A 595 -0.12 -10.92 15.99
CA PRO A 595 1.32 -10.77 16.25
C PRO A 595 1.85 -11.68 17.37
N TYR A 596 0.98 -12.28 18.19
CA TYR A 596 1.39 -13.05 19.36
C TYR A 596 1.37 -14.56 19.08
N LEU A 597 2.53 -15.17 18.88
CA LEU A 597 2.68 -16.63 18.86
C LEU A 597 2.56 -17.17 20.29
N VAL A 598 1.49 -17.94 20.57
CA VAL A 598 1.20 -18.46 21.93
C VAL A 598 1.55 -19.93 22.11
N ALA A 599 1.58 -20.70 21.02
CA ALA A 599 2.14 -22.04 20.98
C ALA A 599 2.63 -22.36 19.57
N THR A 600 3.70 -23.15 19.45
CA THR A 600 4.26 -23.55 18.15
C THR A 600 4.56 -25.03 18.15
N ASN A 601 4.57 -25.64 16.95
CA ASN A 601 4.86 -27.05 16.75
C ASN A 601 3.97 -27.98 17.60
N VAL A 602 2.68 -27.63 17.69
CA VAL A 602 1.67 -28.39 18.44
C VAL A 602 1.14 -29.52 17.55
N PRO A 603 1.05 -30.77 18.00
CA PRO A 603 0.45 -31.85 17.20
C PRO A 603 -0.96 -31.50 16.70
N ASN A 604 -1.24 -31.77 15.43
CA ASN A 604 -2.52 -31.52 14.78
C ASN A 604 -3.56 -32.58 15.17
N THR A 605 -3.87 -32.68 16.46
CA THR A 605 -4.77 -33.70 17.03
C THR A 605 -6.12 -33.12 17.50
N GLY A 606 -6.43 -31.87 17.11
CA GLY A 606 -7.72 -31.22 17.35
C GLY A 606 -7.86 -30.50 18.70
N SER A 607 -6.86 -30.56 19.58
CA SER A 607 -6.88 -29.84 20.85
C SER A 607 -5.48 -29.62 21.40
N THR A 608 -5.27 -28.49 22.06
CA THR A 608 -4.07 -28.24 22.87
C THR A 608 -4.40 -27.36 24.08
N ARG A 609 -3.49 -27.31 25.06
CA ARG A 609 -3.55 -26.37 26.18
C ARG A 609 -2.48 -25.31 25.98
N ILE A 610 -2.86 -24.05 26.05
CA ILE A 610 -1.94 -22.91 25.95
C ILE A 610 -1.90 -22.14 27.27
N ARG A 611 -0.79 -21.43 27.51
CA ARG A 611 -0.73 -20.41 28.55
C ARG A 611 -1.14 -19.07 27.95
N VAL A 612 -2.22 -18.49 28.44
CA VAL A 612 -2.76 -17.23 27.91
C VAL A 612 -1.84 -16.07 28.32
N PRO A 613 -1.33 -15.26 27.37
CA PRO A 613 -0.59 -14.05 27.70
C PRO A 613 -1.42 -13.10 28.55
N ASN A 614 -0.78 -12.37 29.49
CA ASN A 614 -1.45 -11.39 30.33
C ASN A 614 -1.69 -10.05 29.60
N LEU A 615 -2.42 -10.11 28.48
CA LEU A 615 -2.76 -8.99 27.62
C LEU A 615 -4.26 -8.70 27.74
N GLY A 616 -4.62 -7.70 28.55
CA GLY A 616 -6.01 -7.32 28.76
C GLY A 616 -6.68 -6.82 27.48
N THR A 617 -7.76 -7.46 27.04
CA THR A 617 -8.53 -7.03 25.87
C THR A 617 -9.94 -7.63 25.87
N GLN A 618 -10.88 -6.96 25.20
CA GLN A 618 -12.25 -7.46 24.96
C GLN A 618 -12.43 -7.99 23.52
N THR A 619 -11.39 -7.86 22.70
CA THR A 619 -11.42 -8.14 21.26
C THR A 619 -10.39 -9.22 20.90
N ALA A 620 -10.17 -10.19 21.79
CA ALA A 620 -9.22 -11.27 21.51
C ALA A 620 -9.78 -12.23 20.44
N ARG A 621 -8.90 -12.72 19.57
CA ARG A 621 -9.16 -13.82 18.63
C ARG A 621 -8.01 -14.81 18.64
N ILE A 622 -8.31 -16.09 18.42
CA ILE A 622 -7.30 -17.13 18.22
C ILE A 622 -7.27 -17.53 16.75
N MET A 623 -6.05 -17.75 16.24
CA MET A 623 -5.81 -18.42 14.98
C MET A 623 -5.10 -19.75 15.25
N VAL A 624 -5.56 -20.81 14.60
CA VAL A 624 -4.82 -22.06 14.46
C VAL A 624 -4.28 -22.09 13.03
N LEU A 625 -2.97 -21.99 12.89
CA LEU A 625 -2.25 -21.91 11.63
C LEU A 625 -1.50 -23.23 11.40
N ALA A 626 -1.61 -23.84 10.23
CA ALA A 626 -0.77 -24.97 9.84
C ALA A 626 0.71 -24.63 10.06
N TYR A 627 1.54 -25.57 10.54
CA TYR A 627 2.92 -25.25 10.91
C TYR A 627 3.75 -24.72 9.73
N ASN A 628 3.48 -25.20 8.51
CA ASN A 628 4.08 -24.71 7.27
C ASN A 628 3.50 -23.35 6.80
N GLY A 629 2.52 -22.79 7.50
CA GLY A 629 1.86 -21.53 7.16
C GLY A 629 0.80 -21.61 6.06
N ALA A 630 0.50 -22.80 5.52
CA ALA A 630 -0.30 -22.93 4.30
C ALA A 630 -1.79 -22.58 4.49
N PHE A 631 -2.43 -23.09 5.55
CA PHE A 631 -3.84 -22.85 5.83
C PHE A 631 -4.10 -22.58 7.31
N PHE A 632 -5.25 -22.01 7.63
CA PHE A 632 -5.57 -21.62 9.00
C PHE A 632 -7.07 -21.56 9.27
N SER A 633 -7.40 -21.45 10.56
CA SER A 633 -8.75 -21.15 11.03
C SER A 633 -8.71 -20.12 12.14
N VAL A 634 -9.69 -19.22 12.19
CA VAL A 634 -9.79 -18.16 13.21
C VAL A 634 -11.05 -18.31 14.04
N SER A 635 -11.05 -17.76 15.25
CA SER A 635 -12.20 -17.87 16.15
C SER A 635 -13.36 -17.03 15.61
N ALA A 636 -14.57 -17.58 15.62
CA ALA A 636 -15.74 -16.95 14.99
C ALA A 636 -16.22 -15.68 15.71
N ASN A 637 -16.01 -15.57 17.03
CA ASN A 637 -16.36 -14.38 17.82
C ASN A 637 -15.17 -13.86 18.65
N ASN A 638 -15.23 -12.57 19.02
CA ASN A 638 -14.33 -11.98 20.00
C ASN A 638 -14.55 -12.65 21.37
N PHE A 639 -13.48 -12.84 22.12
CA PHE A 639 -13.53 -13.19 23.53
C PHE A 639 -12.73 -12.19 24.37
N THR A 640 -12.96 -12.21 25.69
CA THR A 640 -12.28 -11.30 26.61
C THR A 640 -11.12 -12.01 27.29
N ILE A 641 -9.95 -11.36 27.32
CA ILE A 641 -8.85 -11.70 28.23
C ILE A 641 -8.87 -10.65 29.34
N SER A 642 -9.25 -11.09 30.53
CA SER A 642 -9.10 -10.27 31.73
C SER A 642 -7.66 -10.36 32.22
N PRO A 643 -6.98 -9.23 32.52
CA PRO A 643 -5.66 -9.30 33.11
C PRO A 643 -5.66 -10.19 34.34
N SER A 644 -4.67 -11.07 34.42
CA SER A 644 -4.34 -11.76 35.67
C SER A 644 -3.96 -10.66 36.67
N SER A 645 -4.60 -10.67 37.83
CA SER A 645 -4.20 -9.84 38.97
C SER A 645 -3.17 -10.57 39.85
N SER A 646 -2.47 -11.55 39.27
CA SER A 646 -1.47 -12.35 39.98
C SER A 646 -0.17 -11.58 40.12
N ILE A 647 0.08 -11.08 41.34
CA ILE A 647 1.36 -10.51 41.72
C ILE A 647 2.42 -11.63 41.74
N ASN A 648 3.47 -11.50 40.92
CA ASN A 648 4.60 -12.42 40.91
C ASN A 648 5.84 -11.71 41.47
N LEU A 649 6.42 -12.24 42.55
CA LEU A 649 7.66 -11.74 43.14
C LEU A 649 8.84 -12.39 42.44
N THR A 650 9.68 -11.55 41.82
CA THR A 650 10.74 -12.02 40.90
C THR A 650 12.13 -12.00 41.52
N GLN A 651 12.37 -11.09 42.46
CA GLN A 651 13.67 -10.94 43.12
C GLN A 651 13.50 -10.32 44.51
N ALA A 652 14.31 -10.76 45.48
CA ALA A 652 14.35 -10.18 46.82
C ALA A 652 15.79 -10.00 47.29
N ASP A 653 16.18 -8.77 47.64
CA ASP A 653 17.54 -8.43 48.08
C ASP A 653 17.50 -7.62 49.38
N ARG A 654 18.49 -7.82 50.25
CA ARG A 654 18.71 -6.93 51.41
C ARG A 654 19.21 -5.57 50.93
N ASN A 655 18.75 -4.49 51.56
CA ASN A 655 19.28 -3.16 51.28
C ASN A 655 20.72 -3.05 51.85
N PRO A 656 21.77 -2.87 51.02
CA PRO A 656 23.15 -2.82 51.48
C PRO A 656 23.44 -1.65 52.43
N MET A 657 22.69 -0.55 52.31
CA MET A 657 22.85 0.64 53.14
C MET A 657 22.01 0.61 54.42
N ASN A 658 21.04 -0.31 54.52
CA ASN A 658 20.18 -0.47 55.69
C ASN A 658 19.73 -1.93 55.84
N LEU A 659 20.43 -2.70 56.66
CA LEU A 659 20.19 -4.14 56.83
C LEU A 659 18.82 -4.50 57.45
N LYS A 660 18.07 -3.51 57.96
CA LYS A 660 16.68 -3.66 58.43
C LYS A 660 15.66 -3.49 57.29
N GLU A 661 16.12 -3.30 56.06
CA GLU A 661 15.30 -3.17 54.86
C GLU A 661 15.65 -4.22 53.80
N ALA A 662 14.65 -4.53 52.97
CA ALA A 662 14.81 -5.34 51.77
C ALA A 662 13.95 -4.80 50.63
N PHE A 663 14.38 -5.07 49.41
CA PHE A 663 13.68 -4.75 48.18
C PHE A 663 13.14 -6.02 47.54
N ILE A 664 11.87 -6.04 47.18
CA ILE A 664 11.23 -7.17 46.50
C ILE A 664 10.65 -6.69 45.18
N SER A 665 11.24 -7.08 44.05
CA SER A 665 10.76 -6.77 42.71
C SER A 665 9.53 -7.61 42.37
N TYR A 666 8.61 -7.04 41.58
CA TYR A 666 7.39 -7.73 41.19
C TYR A 666 7.02 -7.53 39.71
N THR A 667 6.20 -8.45 39.18
CA THR A 667 5.56 -8.37 37.87
C THR A 667 4.09 -8.88 37.96
N GLY A 668 3.34 -8.79 36.87
CA GLY A 668 1.98 -9.35 36.78
C GLY A 668 0.88 -8.57 37.53
N PHE A 669 1.21 -7.40 38.06
CA PHE A 669 0.31 -6.60 38.89
C PHE A 669 0.36 -5.11 38.51
N ASN A 670 -0.80 -4.47 38.34
CA ASN A 670 -0.92 -3.02 38.14
C ASN A 670 -1.09 -2.29 39.49
N PRO A 671 -0.09 -1.52 39.95
CA PRO A 671 -0.15 -0.86 41.25
C PRO A 671 -1.17 0.27 41.37
N SER A 672 -1.71 0.76 40.27
CA SER A 672 -2.65 1.89 40.24
C SER A 672 -4.01 1.56 40.87
N SER A 673 -4.38 0.28 40.94
CA SER A 673 -5.65 -0.18 41.49
C SER A 673 -5.55 -0.80 42.89
N ALA A 674 -4.37 -0.84 43.51
CA ALA A 674 -4.21 -1.38 44.88
C ALA A 674 -4.65 -0.39 45.95
N THR A 675 -5.38 -0.90 46.93
CA THR A 675 -5.81 -0.18 48.13
C THR A 675 -5.01 -0.57 49.38
N SER A 676 -4.46 -1.79 49.45
CA SER A 676 -3.60 -2.20 50.58
C SER A 676 -2.63 -3.32 50.22
N PHE A 677 -1.58 -3.45 51.04
CA PHE A 677 -0.54 -4.47 50.94
C PHE A 677 -0.28 -5.09 52.31
N VAL A 678 -0.20 -6.41 52.38
CA VAL A 678 0.12 -7.17 53.58
C VAL A 678 1.30 -8.08 53.28
N LEU A 679 2.34 -8.01 54.11
CA LEU A 679 3.48 -8.91 54.04
C LEU A 679 3.22 -10.13 54.93
N ASN A 680 3.28 -11.32 54.35
CA ASN A 680 3.14 -12.58 55.07
C ASN A 680 4.51 -13.20 55.33
N GLY A 681 4.64 -13.98 56.41
CA GLY A 681 5.87 -14.72 56.74
C GLY A 681 6.91 -13.93 57.55
N LEU A 682 6.70 -12.63 57.78
CA LEU A 682 7.62 -11.80 58.57
C LEU A 682 6.86 -10.84 59.52
N PRO A 683 6.44 -11.31 60.72
CA PRO A 683 5.69 -10.50 61.67
C PRO A 683 6.45 -9.26 62.15
N GLY A 684 5.74 -8.12 62.24
CA GLY A 684 6.28 -6.85 62.73
C GLY A 684 7.12 -6.06 61.71
N ALA A 685 7.36 -6.61 60.52
CA ALA A 685 7.89 -5.85 59.39
C ALA A 685 6.78 -5.03 58.72
N THR A 686 7.15 -3.91 58.11
CA THR A 686 6.23 -3.04 57.36
C THR A 686 6.56 -3.09 55.88
N ILE A 687 5.53 -2.95 55.03
CA ILE A 687 5.67 -2.98 53.58
C ILE A 687 5.12 -1.70 52.96
N ARG A 688 5.83 -1.15 51.98
CA ARG A 688 5.36 -0.06 51.14
C ARG A 688 5.72 -0.32 49.68
N LEU A 689 4.94 0.26 48.77
CA LEU A 689 5.20 0.17 47.34
C LEU A 689 6.12 1.31 46.88
N ASP A 690 7.15 0.98 46.11
CA ASP A 690 8.03 1.90 45.41
C ASP A 690 7.72 1.84 43.90
N ARG A 691 6.82 2.74 43.46
CA ARG A 691 6.28 2.76 42.10
C ARG A 691 7.34 3.11 41.04
N ALA A 692 8.31 3.95 41.40
CA ALA A 692 9.34 4.41 40.46
C ALA A 692 10.27 3.27 40.01
N HIS A 693 10.39 2.22 40.82
CA HIS A 693 11.33 1.12 40.60
C HIS A 693 10.64 -0.25 40.52
N SER A 694 9.31 -0.31 40.41
CA SER A 694 8.53 -1.56 40.32
C SER A 694 8.89 -2.60 41.41
N ARG A 695 8.98 -2.15 42.67
CA ARG A 695 9.35 -3.00 43.80
C ARG A 695 8.59 -2.66 45.08
N PHE A 696 8.61 -3.57 46.04
CA PHE A 696 8.21 -3.34 47.42
C PHE A 696 9.44 -3.07 48.29
N VAL A 697 9.29 -2.15 49.24
CA VAL A 697 10.26 -1.93 50.31
C VAL A 697 9.71 -2.54 51.57
N VAL A 698 10.39 -3.57 52.06
CA VAL A 698 10.12 -4.18 53.36
C VAL A 698 11.06 -3.53 54.37
N ALA A 699 10.54 -2.96 55.44
CA ALA A 699 11.29 -2.32 56.51
C ALA A 699 11.00 -3.00 57.86
N ASN A 700 11.78 -2.63 58.88
CA ASN A 700 11.69 -3.20 60.24
C ASN A 700 12.01 -4.70 60.30
N ILE A 701 12.88 -5.20 59.43
CA ILE A 701 13.35 -6.58 59.47
C ILE A 701 14.26 -6.76 60.70
N ARG A 702 13.89 -7.65 61.62
CA ARG A 702 14.63 -7.91 62.88
C ARG A 702 15.48 -9.18 62.88
N THR A 703 15.31 -10.04 61.87
CA THR A 703 16.03 -11.31 61.76
C THR A 703 17.23 -11.18 60.82
N PRO A 704 18.42 -11.65 61.21
CA PRO A 704 19.58 -11.71 60.32
C PRO A 704 19.52 -12.90 59.34
N ARG A 705 18.60 -13.86 59.56
CA ARG A 705 18.47 -15.07 58.74
C ARG A 705 17.61 -14.81 57.49
N LYS A 706 17.77 -15.68 56.49
CA LYS A 706 16.86 -15.73 55.33
C LYS A 706 15.43 -16.03 55.78
N VAL A 707 14.44 -15.45 55.10
CA VAL A 707 13.02 -15.61 55.44
C VAL A 707 12.15 -15.68 54.20
N ASP A 708 11.26 -16.66 54.16
CA ASP A 708 10.28 -16.81 53.09
C ASP A 708 9.08 -15.90 53.35
N VAL A 709 8.73 -15.09 52.37
CA VAL A 709 7.62 -14.14 52.45
C VAL A 709 6.74 -14.23 51.21
N SER A 710 5.48 -13.83 51.35
CA SER A 710 4.60 -13.51 50.23
C SER A 710 3.91 -12.18 50.49
N ILE A 711 3.37 -11.57 49.43
CA ILE A 711 2.69 -10.28 49.52
C ILE A 711 1.23 -10.47 49.10
N THR A 712 0.32 -10.11 49.98
CA THR A 712 -1.10 -10.05 49.71
C THR A 712 -1.49 -8.62 49.35
N VAL A 713 -2.10 -8.44 48.19
CA VAL A 713 -2.55 -7.16 47.66
C VAL A 713 -4.07 -7.13 47.60
N THR A 714 -4.69 -6.11 48.17
CA THR A 714 -6.11 -5.83 47.94
C THR A 714 -6.24 -4.77 46.86
N SER A 715 -7.04 -5.07 45.83
CA SER A 715 -7.32 -4.19 44.69
C SER A 715 -8.77 -4.36 44.26
N ASN A 716 -9.51 -3.25 44.13
CA ASN A 716 -10.92 -3.24 43.73
C ASN A 716 -11.80 -4.22 44.53
N GLY A 717 -11.57 -4.32 45.84
CA GLY A 717 -12.32 -5.21 46.74
C GLY A 717 -11.97 -6.70 46.63
N LYS A 718 -10.99 -7.09 45.80
CA LYS A 718 -10.45 -8.45 45.71
C LYS A 718 -9.06 -8.52 46.29
N THR A 719 -8.73 -9.64 46.92
CA THR A 719 -7.43 -9.88 47.55
C THR A 719 -6.68 -10.97 46.80
N ILE A 720 -5.45 -10.69 46.35
CA ILE A 720 -4.56 -11.66 45.68
C ILE A 720 -3.27 -11.81 46.48
N THR A 721 -2.81 -13.03 46.69
CA THR A 721 -1.52 -13.32 47.33
C THR A 721 -0.51 -13.78 46.28
N SER A 722 0.72 -13.28 46.37
CA SER A 722 1.81 -13.63 45.47
C SER A 722 2.36 -15.05 45.69
N ASN A 723 3.26 -15.48 44.80
CA ASN A 723 4.19 -16.57 45.12
C ASN A 723 5.07 -16.20 46.33
N ILE A 724 5.64 -17.24 46.93
CA ILE A 724 6.64 -17.09 47.99
C ILE A 724 7.98 -16.69 47.35
N ILE A 725 8.70 -15.78 48.01
CA ILE A 725 10.09 -15.44 47.70
C ILE A 725 10.91 -15.41 49.00
N THR A 726 12.16 -15.83 48.93
CA THR A 726 13.07 -15.80 50.07
C THR A 726 13.82 -14.47 50.09
N ILE A 727 13.65 -13.69 51.15
CA ILE A 727 14.56 -12.56 51.39
C ILE A 727 15.87 -13.13 51.98
N PRO A 728 17.05 -12.83 51.40
CA PRO A 728 18.32 -13.41 51.82
C PRO A 728 18.76 -12.98 53.24
N SER A 729 19.73 -13.71 53.81
CA SER A 729 20.41 -13.30 55.04
C SER A 729 21.22 -12.01 54.84
N ILE A 730 21.64 -11.40 55.94
CA ILE A 730 22.60 -10.28 55.92
C ILE A 730 24.06 -10.74 55.78
N LEU A 731 24.27 -12.06 55.70
CA LEU A 731 25.53 -12.76 55.48
C LEU A 731 25.53 -13.39 54.10
#